data_AF-A0A3A4PD36-F1
#
_entry.id   AF-A0A3A4PD36-F1
#
_cell.length_a   1.000
_cell.length_b   1.000
_cell.length_c   1.000
_cell.angle_alpha   90.00
_cell.angle_beta   90.00
_cell.angle_gamma   90.00
#
_symmetry.space_group_name_H-M   'P 1'
#
loop_
_entity.id
_entity.type
_entity.pdbx_description
1 polymer ?
#
loop_
_entity_poly.entity_id
_entity_poly.type
_entity_poly.pdbx_seq_one_letter_code
_entity_poly.pdbx_strand_id
1 'polypeptide(L)'
;MTEKIFDVKRPCRARKLGVTLIVAGLLAFYPILFLGGSGWGSSAGRENAALSYRGGVIIELQGNSWPVSLDARPVQGTDNQTRQDYKYKSIREGEDFHYVIAGLPQEAYDLELSFVEYAHTLPGGRVFNVYCNDVIPPGLTSVDLCAKAGKERAYQVTVPGVSAPGGILDLRFEAVKGLALIGHIRLSAPGEPDLEIKSGESRHWTYIPLRQGSSGQNVYEAVLGRFGSRFMINPVPQLLAWRQSPLGTWTDDLSEFVLAFRDEEGEIRCLPFTDRYPTFSSIDQQLSLTGITYVCQDPSLPFQAMVTLTAPFYPGDEKLSTAPFFYLDIDLSNPGGEEVRGEILLARAHKDNNTGGGSPRSLKGSRGYKYTTQYTYGQESHVNGESNSGCFEFWEALAVDEPARVNWHYDDIIATGWMWDPPAGYPQFRATPVYSFIPRGYSGFDAPFTLAADGLDTFTAVLACHSDEGVLEVRGEKANRFLYNQPNGPNLDSVDAVVDYALGSQRPSIDAKTTFFDGVLSESYLSPLPQAGRDLAACALQNFICNTWWVYDNWGQEWFSVWEGEPYMYHSSVDVEYTNAFFYLSFWPDLLKTLLQEWVTFEKELEQGKCLSHDMGVEHWANGMAYPHDMPVEENADYILLLYSMWKNSGDTAFIQGEFAHVLDYTRFIFACDTDGDGLPDINVDNTIDQGSRAVQHARNQTYLGVKALGAYRAASEMAGAQDSPDAEFIAACEERVGLINRTLEEKLWLGDHFAVCADPAVPQSEREAYSIYASNGLLYLLAAGLDPALTASNIDKFRQDLVSATSRTMRRYGSVHTSVNNENQWVSQNLWRDATGFWLGIPGWPGGQSDRLTRYWNLQYLYASRKNGGFWDVCAYNPGREERYGAMRGPFLPEYACDQSLGYYSRGVAFLSLTGAVGRLRLDSASDTLLYDPAYAGARVPVFACADWSAGDADARVPVLIFDASGNLQETLNPHLLPANLQRSSL
;
A
#
# COMPACT_ATOMS: atom_id res chain seq x y z
N MET A 1 -49.60 24.82 4.58
CA MET A 1 -50.24 24.10 5.70
C MET A 1 -49.92 22.63 5.53
N THR A 2 -49.29 21.88 6.40
CA THR A 2 -48.59 22.10 7.69
C THR A 2 -47.83 20.79 7.94
N GLU A 3 -46.69 20.90 8.61
CA GLU A 3 -45.72 19.87 9.03
C GLU A 3 -46.28 18.53 9.58
N LYS A 4 -45.47 17.46 9.43
CA LYS A 4 -45.06 16.46 10.47
C LYS A 4 -44.17 15.37 9.81
N ILE A 5 -42.85 15.37 9.99
CA ILE A 5 -42.04 14.70 11.03
C ILE A 5 -42.33 13.19 11.14
N PHE A 6 -41.41 12.35 10.64
CA PHE A 6 -41.19 10.98 11.10
C PHE A 6 -39.70 10.78 11.42
N ASP A 7 -39.47 10.46 12.69
CA ASP A 7 -38.22 10.15 13.37
C ASP A 7 -38.04 8.62 13.36
N VAL A 8 -36.92 8.11 12.83
CA VAL A 8 -36.57 6.68 12.86
C VAL A 8 -35.32 6.48 13.71
N LYS A 9 -35.55 6.10 14.96
CA LYS A 9 -34.53 5.64 15.92
C LYS A 9 -34.01 4.25 15.53
N ARG A 10 -32.68 4.12 15.40
CA ARG A 10 -31.96 2.83 15.39
C ARG A 10 -31.91 2.23 16.82
N PRO A 11 -32.08 0.91 17.00
CA PRO A 11 -32.11 0.28 18.31
C PRO A 11 -30.71 -0.09 18.83
N CYS A 12 -30.45 0.30 20.07
CA CYS A 12 -29.33 -0.15 20.90
C CYS A 12 -29.72 -1.47 21.59
N ARG A 13 -28.98 -2.58 21.37
CA ARG A 13 -29.15 -3.83 22.12
C ARG A 13 -27.94 -4.08 23.01
N ALA A 14 -28.14 -3.83 24.30
CA ALA A 14 -27.28 -4.28 25.38
C ALA A 14 -27.40 -5.80 25.59
N ARG A 15 -26.29 -6.54 25.58
CA ARG A 15 -26.23 -7.94 26.03
C ARG A 15 -26.02 -7.97 27.54
N LYS A 16 -27.01 -8.45 28.29
CA LYS A 16 -26.88 -8.87 29.70
C LYS A 16 -26.43 -10.34 29.72
N LEU A 17 -25.30 -10.64 30.37
CA LEU A 17 -24.92 -12.00 30.73
C LEU A 17 -25.75 -12.46 31.95
N GLY A 18 -26.45 -13.58 31.79
CA GLY A 18 -27.15 -14.28 32.86
C GLY A 18 -26.27 -15.40 33.42
N VAL A 19 -25.93 -15.30 34.71
CA VAL A 19 -25.28 -16.32 35.52
C VAL A 19 -26.28 -17.44 35.83
N THR A 20 -25.89 -18.70 35.65
CA THR A 20 -26.58 -19.85 36.27
C THR A 20 -25.55 -20.74 36.97
N LEU A 21 -25.75 -20.92 38.28
CA LEU A 21 -25.00 -21.79 39.18
C LEU A 21 -25.26 -23.29 38.90
N ILE A 22 -24.22 -24.11 39.01
CA ILE A 22 -24.33 -25.48 39.55
C ILE A 22 -23.22 -25.68 40.59
N VAL A 23 -23.62 -26.10 41.79
CA VAL A 23 -22.78 -26.42 42.95
C VAL A 23 -22.72 -27.93 43.14
N ALA A 24 -21.50 -28.46 43.28
CA ALA A 24 -21.09 -29.59 44.14
C ALA A 24 -19.55 -29.64 44.06
N GLY A 25 -18.72 -29.57 45.10
CA GLY A 25 -18.88 -29.92 46.50
C GLY A 25 -18.00 -31.14 46.80
N LEU A 26 -16.75 -30.94 47.23
CA LEU A 26 -16.05 -31.83 48.17
C LEU A 26 -14.76 -31.18 48.73
N LEU A 27 -14.74 -31.12 50.05
CA LEU A 27 -13.72 -30.59 50.95
C LEU A 27 -12.57 -31.57 51.18
N ALA A 28 -11.36 -31.04 51.40
CA ALA A 28 -10.37 -31.62 52.33
C ALA A 28 -9.41 -30.51 52.86
N PHE A 29 -9.03 -30.66 54.12
CA PHE A 29 -8.58 -29.65 55.09
C PHE A 29 -7.04 -29.56 55.27
N TYR A 30 -6.52 -28.33 55.47
CA TYR A 30 -5.41 -27.86 56.39
C TYR A 30 -3.96 -28.40 56.26
N PRO A 31 -2.90 -27.77 56.87
CA PRO A 31 -2.69 -26.38 57.36
C PRO A 31 -1.40 -25.68 56.87
N ILE A 32 -1.33 -24.39 57.20
CA ILE A 32 -0.17 -23.47 57.22
C ILE A 32 0.97 -23.99 58.12
N LEU A 33 2.23 -23.84 57.67
CA LEU A 33 3.43 -23.81 58.51
C LEU A 33 4.37 -22.68 58.05
N PHE A 34 4.58 -21.70 58.94
CA PHE A 34 5.62 -20.67 58.88
C PHE A 34 6.76 -21.08 59.82
N LEU A 35 7.98 -21.25 59.28
CA LEU A 35 9.30 -21.20 59.94
C LEU A 35 10.29 -20.94 58.77
N GLY A 36 11.15 -19.93 58.65
CA GLY A 36 11.85 -19.10 59.64
C GLY A 36 13.35 -19.42 59.58
N GLY A 37 14.16 -18.60 58.88
CA GLY A 37 15.60 -18.46 59.16
C GLY A 37 16.60 -18.47 57.99
N SER A 38 17.11 -17.27 57.64
CA SER A 38 18.50 -16.88 57.29
C SER A 38 19.30 -17.70 56.26
N GLY A 39 19.92 -17.14 55.22
CA GLY A 39 20.19 -15.77 54.82
C GLY A 39 21.37 -15.72 53.82
N TRP A 40 21.57 -14.52 53.28
CA TRP A 40 22.78 -13.98 52.64
C TRP A 40 22.91 -14.12 51.11
N GLY A 41 22.82 -12.95 50.46
CA GLY A 41 23.07 -12.77 49.03
C GLY A 41 22.35 -11.55 48.46
N SER A 42 22.40 -10.40 49.12
CA SER A 42 21.87 -9.14 48.58
C SER A 42 22.74 -8.67 47.40
N SER A 43 22.30 -8.87 46.16
CA SER A 43 22.67 -8.00 45.05
C SER A 43 21.74 -6.79 45.07
N ALA A 44 22.16 -5.77 45.81
CA ALA A 44 21.58 -4.44 45.69
C ALA A 44 21.83 -3.88 44.28
N GLY A 45 20.82 -3.19 43.74
CA GLY A 45 20.97 -2.15 42.72
C GLY A 45 21.43 -2.62 41.35
N ARG A 46 20.49 -3.12 40.54
CA ARG A 46 20.46 -2.69 39.13
C ARG A 46 19.35 -1.67 39.04
N GLU A 47 19.74 -0.39 39.11
CA GLU A 47 18.90 0.68 38.56
C GLU A 47 18.53 0.28 37.13
N ASN A 48 17.26 0.44 36.78
CA ASN A 48 16.83 0.53 35.39
C ASN A 48 17.69 1.64 34.77
N ALA A 49 18.74 1.27 34.02
CA ALA A 49 19.52 2.22 33.27
C ALA A 49 18.56 2.85 32.26
N ALA A 50 18.18 4.11 32.52
CA ALA A 50 17.26 4.84 31.67
C ALA A 50 17.84 4.91 30.26
N LEU A 51 17.04 4.50 29.26
CA LEU A 51 17.31 4.77 27.86
C LEU A 51 17.47 6.28 27.70
N SER A 52 18.70 6.79 27.65
CA SER A 52 18.93 8.22 27.41
C SER A 52 18.84 8.48 25.91
N TYR A 53 17.75 9.10 25.46
CA TYR A 53 17.61 9.56 24.08
C TYR A 53 18.16 10.98 23.94
N ARG A 54 19.09 11.19 23.00
CA ARG A 54 19.65 12.52 22.67
C ARG A 54 19.32 12.89 21.22
N GLY A 55 18.08 13.27 20.98
CA GLY A 55 17.56 13.89 19.74
C GLY A 55 16.41 14.84 20.07
N GLY A 56 15.72 15.42 19.08
CA GLY A 56 14.51 16.22 19.34
C GLY A 56 13.35 15.41 19.94
N VAL A 57 12.15 15.98 20.05
CA VAL A 57 11.03 15.30 20.74
C VAL A 57 10.33 14.26 19.85
N ILE A 58 10.11 13.04 20.37
CA ILE A 58 9.31 11.95 19.74
C ILE A 58 8.02 11.75 20.53
N ILE A 59 6.92 11.46 19.83
CA ILE A 59 5.62 11.13 20.44
C ILE A 59 5.18 9.75 19.92
N GLU A 60 5.30 8.75 20.80
CA GLU A 60 4.92 7.36 20.57
C GLU A 60 3.53 7.12 21.20
N LEU A 61 2.56 6.69 20.38
CA LEU A 61 1.27 6.22 20.91
C LEU A 61 1.38 4.75 21.31
N GLN A 62 0.75 4.39 22.43
CA GLN A 62 0.58 3.01 22.87
C GLN A 62 -0.87 2.78 23.30
N GLY A 63 -1.38 1.58 23.07
CA GLY A 63 -2.77 1.21 23.36
C GLY A 63 -3.78 1.76 22.35
N ASN A 64 -4.91 1.06 22.23
CA ASN A 64 -5.93 1.35 21.22
C ASN A 64 -6.63 2.70 21.50
N SER A 65 -6.48 3.64 20.56
CA SER A 65 -7.13 4.95 20.62
C SER A 65 -7.29 5.58 19.24
N TRP A 66 -8.26 6.48 19.08
CA TRP A 66 -8.50 7.16 17.81
C TRP A 66 -8.83 8.64 18.00
N PRO A 67 -8.46 9.49 17.01
CA PRO A 67 -8.83 10.90 17.03
C PRO A 67 -10.30 11.11 16.62
N VAL A 68 -10.94 12.13 17.20
CA VAL A 68 -12.29 12.58 16.88
C VAL A 68 -12.27 14.09 16.65
N SER A 69 -12.73 14.53 15.48
CA SER A 69 -12.90 15.96 15.19
C SER A 69 -14.16 16.51 15.83
N LEU A 70 -14.03 17.67 16.49
CA LEU A 70 -15.11 18.45 17.08
C LEU A 70 -15.21 19.85 16.43
N ASP A 71 -14.61 20.05 15.25
CA ASP A 71 -14.51 21.36 14.57
C ASP A 71 -15.87 22.08 14.45
N ALA A 72 -16.93 21.33 14.11
CA ALA A 72 -18.29 21.85 13.94
C ALA A 72 -19.07 22.09 15.26
N ARG A 73 -18.51 21.72 16.43
CA ARG A 73 -19.21 21.81 17.71
C ARG A 73 -18.89 23.10 18.47
N PRO A 74 -19.89 23.73 19.12
CA PRO A 74 -19.63 24.88 19.98
C PRO A 74 -18.89 24.44 21.25
N VAL A 75 -17.87 25.18 21.66
CA VAL A 75 -17.18 25.00 22.95
C VAL A 75 -17.30 26.29 23.75
N GLN A 76 -17.78 26.17 24.99
CA GLN A 76 -17.92 27.28 25.93
C GLN A 76 -16.77 27.30 26.94
N GLY A 77 -16.53 28.44 27.58
CA GLY A 77 -15.53 28.56 28.65
C GLY A 77 -14.09 28.71 28.18
N THR A 78 -13.88 28.97 26.89
CA THR A 78 -12.61 29.45 26.33
C THR A 78 -12.37 30.91 26.71
N ASP A 79 -11.11 31.35 26.72
CA ASP A 79 -10.73 32.72 27.12
C ASP A 79 -9.71 33.40 26.18
N ASN A 80 -9.34 32.74 25.07
CA ASN A 80 -8.36 33.23 24.09
C ASN A 80 -6.98 33.61 24.70
N GLN A 81 -6.67 33.13 25.92
CA GLN A 81 -5.37 33.29 26.55
C GLN A 81 -4.76 31.92 26.83
N THR A 82 -5.35 31.19 27.77
CA THR A 82 -4.87 29.86 28.21
C THR A 82 -5.76 28.76 27.67
N ARG A 83 -7.08 29.00 27.65
CA ARG A 83 -8.10 28.12 27.07
C ARG A 83 -8.47 28.63 25.69
N GLN A 84 -7.55 28.46 24.75
CA GLN A 84 -7.78 28.77 23.35
C GLN A 84 -8.66 27.71 22.70
N ASP A 85 -9.50 28.13 21.75
CA ASP A 85 -10.54 27.28 21.15
C ASP A 85 -9.96 26.02 20.49
N TYR A 86 -8.83 26.14 19.78
CA TYR A 86 -8.21 25.02 19.07
C TYR A 86 -7.85 23.81 19.97
N LYS A 87 -7.60 24.03 21.27
CA LYS A 87 -7.28 22.98 22.25
C LYS A 87 -8.45 22.03 22.53
N TYR A 88 -9.66 22.40 22.09
CA TYR A 88 -10.92 21.70 22.37
C TYR A 88 -11.69 21.32 21.10
N LYS A 89 -11.08 21.48 19.92
CA LYS A 89 -11.69 21.16 18.61
C LYS A 89 -11.35 19.79 18.06
N SER A 90 -10.48 19.07 18.75
CA SER A 90 -10.18 17.66 18.48
C SER A 90 -9.90 16.97 19.80
N ILE A 91 -10.24 15.69 19.89
CA ILE A 91 -9.92 14.84 21.03
C ILE A 91 -9.37 13.51 20.54
N ARG A 92 -8.68 12.80 21.43
CA ARG A 92 -8.38 11.37 21.28
C ARG A 92 -9.08 10.65 22.42
N GLU A 93 -9.69 9.51 22.11
CA GLU A 93 -10.33 8.66 23.12
C GLU A 93 -9.95 7.19 22.95
N GLY A 94 -10.00 6.44 24.05
CA GLY A 94 -9.64 5.04 24.13
C GLY A 94 -9.92 4.46 25.52
N GLU A 95 -9.81 3.14 25.67
CA GLU A 95 -9.98 2.47 26.97
C GLU A 95 -8.74 2.64 27.86
N ASP A 96 -7.56 2.44 27.30
CA ASP A 96 -6.29 2.60 27.98
C ASP A 96 -5.22 2.92 26.93
N PHE A 97 -4.74 4.16 26.92
CA PHE A 97 -3.79 4.62 25.91
C PHE A 97 -2.80 5.62 26.47
N HIS A 98 -1.64 5.70 25.83
CA HIS A 98 -0.50 6.46 26.29
C HIS A 98 -0.01 7.44 25.22
N TYR A 99 0.46 8.59 25.67
CA TYR A 99 1.41 9.42 24.94
C TYR A 99 2.77 9.27 25.62
N VAL A 100 3.67 8.50 25.01
CA VAL A 100 5.06 8.38 25.45
C VAL A 100 5.88 9.44 24.72
N ILE A 101 6.33 10.44 25.47
CA ILE A 101 7.05 11.61 24.96
C ILE A 101 8.53 11.43 25.31
N ALA A 102 9.38 11.33 24.30
CA ALA A 102 10.82 11.09 24.48
C ALA A 102 11.66 12.23 23.91
N GLY A 103 12.91 12.34 24.35
CA GLY A 103 13.84 13.40 23.91
C GLY A 103 13.61 14.75 24.56
N LEU A 104 13.02 14.74 25.76
CA LEU A 104 12.86 15.94 26.56
C LEU A 104 14.21 16.38 27.15
N PRO A 105 14.66 17.64 26.93
CA PRO A 105 15.95 18.12 27.39
C PRO A 105 16.05 18.35 28.92
N GLN A 106 14.91 18.43 29.61
CA GLN A 106 14.84 18.68 31.06
C GLN A 106 14.26 17.45 31.79
N GLU A 107 14.58 17.31 33.08
CA GLU A 107 14.07 16.21 33.91
C GLU A 107 12.71 16.51 34.56
N ALA A 108 12.17 17.71 34.38
CA ALA A 108 10.87 18.12 34.91
C ALA A 108 10.17 19.18 34.05
N TYR A 109 8.85 19.07 33.93
CA TYR A 109 8.00 19.99 33.17
C TYR A 109 6.75 20.38 33.96
N ASP A 110 6.21 21.57 33.71
CA ASP A 110 4.83 21.89 34.05
C ASP A 110 3.92 21.33 32.95
N LEU A 111 3.00 20.44 33.32
CA LEU A 111 2.08 19.76 32.43
C LEU A 111 0.72 20.45 32.43
N GLU A 112 0.24 20.87 31.26
CA GLU A 112 -1.10 21.38 31.04
C GLU A 112 -1.91 20.38 30.18
N LEU A 113 -3.07 19.96 30.69
CA LEU A 113 -4.00 19.07 29.98
C LEU A 113 -5.32 19.80 29.74
N SER A 114 -5.80 19.75 28.49
CA SER A 114 -7.06 20.38 28.07
C SER A 114 -8.07 19.31 27.64
N PHE A 115 -9.28 19.40 28.20
CA PHE A 115 -10.35 18.42 28.03
C PHE A 115 -11.68 19.09 27.65
N VAL A 116 -12.52 18.38 26.91
CA VAL A 116 -13.92 18.76 26.66
C VAL A 116 -14.81 17.51 26.61
N GLU A 117 -15.88 17.49 27.40
CA GLU A 117 -16.89 16.44 27.32
C GLU A 117 -17.87 16.77 26.19
N TYR A 118 -17.98 15.87 25.20
CA TYR A 118 -18.80 16.11 24.00
C TYR A 118 -20.06 15.21 23.94
N ALA A 119 -20.09 14.13 24.70
CA ALA A 119 -21.08 13.06 24.60
C ALA A 119 -22.06 13.08 25.78
N HIS A 120 -21.55 13.05 27.01
CA HIS A 120 -22.35 12.90 28.22
C HIS A 120 -22.85 14.24 28.76
N THR A 121 -24.01 14.23 29.42
CA THR A 121 -24.63 15.43 30.03
C THR A 121 -24.75 15.36 31.55
N LEU A 122 -24.53 14.18 32.15
CA LEU A 122 -24.62 13.96 33.58
C LEU A 122 -23.28 13.45 34.12
N PRO A 123 -22.89 13.86 35.35
CA PRO A 123 -21.76 13.27 36.07
C PRO A 123 -21.80 11.74 36.10
N GLY A 124 -20.63 11.11 36.07
CA GLY A 124 -20.43 9.67 36.10
C GLY A 124 -20.68 8.97 34.77
N GLY A 125 -20.91 9.71 33.68
CA GLY A 125 -20.99 9.17 32.32
C GLY A 125 -19.62 8.76 31.76
N ARG A 126 -18.60 9.56 32.07
CA ARG A 126 -17.19 9.34 31.71
C ARG A 126 -16.31 9.65 32.92
N VAL A 127 -15.52 8.67 33.35
CA VAL A 127 -14.60 8.75 34.49
C VAL A 127 -13.32 8.02 34.13
N PHE A 128 -12.18 8.67 34.30
CA PHE A 128 -10.87 8.09 33.96
C PHE A 128 -9.76 8.63 34.87
N ASN A 129 -8.63 7.93 34.89
CA ASN A 129 -7.41 8.35 35.57
C ASN A 129 -6.39 8.85 34.54
N VAL A 130 -5.53 9.78 34.95
CA VAL A 130 -4.35 10.17 34.16
C VAL A 130 -3.10 9.96 35.00
N TYR A 131 -2.18 9.14 34.49
CA TYR A 131 -0.89 8.87 35.13
C TYR A 131 0.21 9.64 34.38
N CYS A 132 1.22 10.05 35.11
CA CYS A 132 2.48 10.59 34.60
C CYS A 132 3.60 9.69 35.14
N ASN A 133 4.23 8.88 34.28
CA ASN A 133 5.23 7.88 34.66
C ASN A 133 4.74 7.01 35.84
N ASP A 134 3.61 6.33 35.65
CA ASP A 134 2.91 5.46 36.62
C ASP A 134 2.41 6.13 37.91
N VAL A 135 2.58 7.44 38.07
CA VAL A 135 2.10 8.19 39.24
C VAL A 135 0.89 9.04 38.84
N ILE A 136 -0.21 8.98 39.59
CA ILE A 136 -1.37 9.86 39.37
C ILE A 136 -1.13 11.21 40.08
N PRO A 137 -1.01 12.34 39.35
CA PRO A 137 -0.86 13.64 39.99
C PRO A 137 -2.14 14.11 40.71
N PRO A 138 -2.03 15.05 41.65
CA PRO A 138 -3.20 15.60 42.34
C PRO A 138 -4.25 16.15 41.38
N GLY A 139 -5.50 15.69 41.53
CA GLY A 139 -6.62 16.14 40.70
C GLY A 139 -6.86 15.35 39.41
N LEU A 140 -6.00 14.36 39.12
CA LEU A 140 -6.09 13.49 37.93
C LEU A 140 -6.56 12.05 38.23
N THR A 141 -7.03 11.79 39.45
CA THR A 141 -7.74 10.55 39.80
C THR A 141 -9.25 10.73 39.60
N SER A 142 -9.91 9.72 39.02
CA SER A 142 -11.38 9.70 38.80
C SER A 142 -11.91 11.00 38.18
N VAL A 143 -11.25 11.48 37.12
CA VAL A 143 -11.61 12.69 36.40
C VAL A 143 -12.98 12.52 35.73
N ASP A 144 -13.97 13.25 36.22
CA ASP A 144 -15.32 13.34 35.65
C ASP A 144 -15.52 14.72 35.03
N LEU A 145 -15.41 14.80 33.71
CA LEU A 145 -15.49 16.07 32.96
C LEU A 145 -16.87 16.74 33.07
N CYS A 146 -17.95 15.95 33.15
CA CYS A 146 -19.30 16.47 33.39
C CYS A 146 -19.41 17.11 34.78
N ALA A 147 -18.84 16.48 35.81
CA ALA A 147 -18.83 17.04 37.15
C ALA A 147 -17.92 18.29 37.27
N LYS A 148 -16.80 18.32 36.55
CA LYS A 148 -15.82 19.40 36.59
C LYS A 148 -16.27 20.66 35.85
N ALA A 149 -16.79 20.53 34.63
CA ALA A 149 -17.12 21.65 33.77
C ALA A 149 -18.50 21.56 33.12
N GLY A 150 -19.01 20.34 32.89
CA GLY A 150 -20.23 20.08 32.13
C GLY A 150 -19.96 19.83 30.64
N LYS A 151 -21.00 19.44 29.90
CA LYS A 151 -20.92 19.18 28.46
C LYS A 151 -20.54 20.43 27.67
N GLU A 152 -19.70 20.26 26.65
CA GLU A 152 -19.27 21.29 25.69
C GLU A 152 -18.62 22.52 26.38
N ARG A 153 -18.02 22.32 27.55
CA ARG A 153 -17.31 23.34 28.32
C ARG A 153 -15.85 22.95 28.51
N ALA A 154 -14.95 23.89 28.21
CA ALA A 154 -13.52 23.72 28.34
C ALA A 154 -13.13 23.47 29.81
N TYR A 155 -12.41 22.37 30.05
CA TYR A 155 -11.76 22.07 31.32
C TYR A 155 -10.26 21.95 31.11
N GLN A 156 -9.48 22.68 31.90
CA GLN A 156 -8.01 22.69 31.81
C GLN A 156 -7.42 22.51 33.21
N VAL A 157 -6.36 21.73 33.30
CA VAL A 157 -5.63 21.47 34.55
C VAL A 157 -4.14 21.59 34.30
N THR A 158 -3.44 22.22 35.26
CA THR A 158 -1.98 22.35 35.24
C THR A 158 -1.40 21.61 36.44
N VAL A 159 -0.42 20.76 36.18
CA VAL A 159 0.31 19.98 37.17
C VAL A 159 1.78 20.42 37.13
N PRO A 160 2.29 21.09 38.18
CA PRO A 160 3.65 21.59 38.17
C PRO A 160 4.67 20.47 38.42
N GLY A 161 5.83 20.56 37.76
CA GLY A 161 7.00 19.72 38.04
C GLY A 161 6.79 18.21 37.88
N VAL A 162 6.07 17.76 36.84
CA VAL A 162 6.02 16.34 36.49
C VAL A 162 7.42 15.87 36.07
N SER A 163 7.88 14.75 36.63
CA SER A 163 9.22 14.23 36.37
C SER A 163 9.28 13.50 35.03
N ALA A 164 10.34 13.73 34.26
CA ALA A 164 10.66 13.08 32.99
C ALA A 164 12.07 12.46 33.04
N PRO A 165 12.28 11.40 33.85
CA PRO A 165 13.59 10.80 34.03
C PRO A 165 14.15 10.29 32.69
N GLY A 166 15.43 10.55 32.42
CA GLY A 166 16.06 10.18 31.15
C GLY A 166 15.52 10.92 29.92
N GLY A 167 14.75 11.99 30.12
CA GLY A 167 14.10 12.74 29.04
C GLY A 167 12.85 12.06 28.47
N ILE A 168 12.19 11.19 29.25
CA ILE A 168 10.98 10.45 28.86
C ILE A 168 9.83 10.77 29.83
N LEU A 169 8.66 11.11 29.28
CA LEU A 169 7.42 11.29 30.00
C LEU A 169 6.32 10.42 29.37
N ASP A 170 5.84 9.43 30.13
CA ASP A 170 4.68 8.61 29.77
C ASP A 170 3.40 9.20 30.39
N LEU A 171 2.45 9.59 29.54
CA LEU A 171 1.12 10.05 29.92
C LEU A 171 0.08 8.99 29.59
N ARG A 172 -0.36 8.22 30.59
CA ARG A 172 -1.39 7.17 30.45
C ARG A 172 -2.77 7.69 30.80
N PHE A 173 -3.75 7.41 29.95
CA PHE A 173 -5.16 7.74 30.11
C PHE A 173 -5.97 6.45 30.23
N GLU A 174 -6.41 6.13 31.46
CA GLU A 174 -7.07 4.85 31.79
C GLU A 174 -8.54 5.07 32.12
N ALA A 175 -9.42 4.43 31.34
CA ALA A 175 -10.86 4.45 31.54
C ALA A 175 -11.27 3.70 32.82
N VAL A 176 -12.01 4.37 33.70
CA VAL A 176 -12.73 3.72 34.82
C VAL A 176 -14.18 3.43 34.42
N LYS A 177 -14.80 4.35 33.65
CA LYS A 177 -16.14 4.21 33.10
C LYS A 177 -16.30 5.10 31.88
N GLY A 178 -16.69 4.53 30.74
CA GLY A 178 -16.63 5.25 29.45
C GLY A 178 -15.18 5.51 29.03
N LEU A 179 -14.95 5.83 27.75
CA LEU A 179 -13.58 5.99 27.23
C LEU A 179 -12.86 7.16 27.93
N ALA A 180 -11.57 7.02 28.22
CA ALA A 180 -10.74 8.16 28.60
C ALA A 180 -10.62 9.11 27.39
N LEU A 181 -10.40 10.41 27.61
CA LEU A 181 -10.18 11.35 26.51
C LEU A 181 -9.19 12.44 26.85
N ILE A 182 -8.56 13.01 25.83
CA ILE A 182 -7.70 14.20 25.91
C ILE A 182 -7.86 15.06 24.66
N GLY A 183 -7.90 16.38 24.82
CA GLY A 183 -7.96 17.33 23.70
C GLY A 183 -6.58 17.85 23.28
N HIS A 184 -5.80 18.29 24.26
CA HIS A 184 -4.50 18.91 24.02
C HIS A 184 -3.59 18.77 25.24
N ILE A 185 -2.29 18.54 24.98
CA ILE A 185 -1.24 18.46 26.00
C ILE A 185 -0.24 19.59 25.74
N ARG A 186 0.20 20.28 26.79
CA ARG A 186 1.29 21.26 26.72
C ARG A 186 2.30 21.00 27.83
N LEU A 187 3.58 20.98 27.48
CA LEU A 187 4.70 20.89 28.42
C LEU A 187 5.48 22.21 28.41
N SER A 188 5.77 22.74 29.59
CA SER A 188 6.53 23.97 29.78
C SER A 188 7.70 23.73 30.74
N ALA A 189 8.89 24.22 30.42
CA ALA A 189 10.04 24.19 31.33
C ALA A 189 10.87 25.48 31.22
N PRO A 190 11.55 25.92 32.30
CA PRO A 190 12.37 27.13 32.25
C PRO A 190 13.48 27.03 31.19
N GLY A 191 13.50 27.99 30.26
CA GLY A 191 14.53 28.08 29.22
C GLY A 191 14.25 27.26 27.96
N GLU A 192 13.18 26.46 27.95
CA GLU A 192 12.73 25.70 26.78
C GLU A 192 11.48 26.35 26.15
N PRO A 193 11.30 26.25 24.82
CA PRO A 193 10.01 26.57 24.21
C PRO A 193 8.94 25.58 24.67
N ASP A 194 7.70 26.04 24.79
CA ASP A 194 6.58 25.15 25.12
C ASP A 194 6.38 24.10 24.02
N LEU A 195 6.23 22.85 24.44
CA LEU A 195 5.84 21.76 23.55
C LEU A 195 4.32 21.64 23.58
N GLU A 196 3.67 21.81 22.43
CA GLU A 196 2.23 21.58 22.27
C GLU A 196 1.98 20.30 21.47
N ILE A 197 1.13 19.42 21.99
CA ILE A 197 0.80 18.12 21.39
C ILE A 197 -0.70 18.06 21.16
N LYS A 198 -1.10 17.88 19.91
CA LYS A 198 -2.51 17.73 19.53
C LYS A 198 -3.01 16.31 19.77
N SER A 199 -4.31 16.15 19.93
CA SER A 199 -4.93 14.82 20.08
C SER A 199 -4.63 13.84 18.93
N GLY A 200 -4.51 14.32 17.70
CA GLY A 200 -4.15 13.50 16.55
C GLY A 200 -2.65 13.22 16.43
N GLU A 201 -1.82 13.88 17.23
CA GLU A 201 -0.36 13.84 17.06
C GLU A 201 0.17 12.45 17.43
N SER A 202 0.87 11.86 16.46
CA SER A 202 1.59 10.60 16.60
C SER A 202 2.68 10.60 15.55
N ARG A 203 3.68 9.75 15.71
CA ARG A 203 4.74 9.54 14.71
C ARG A 203 4.28 9.19 13.29
N HIS A 204 3.08 8.60 13.08
CA HIS A 204 2.54 8.40 11.73
C HIS A 204 2.21 9.74 11.04
N TRP A 205 1.98 10.78 11.84
CA TRP A 205 1.58 12.13 11.42
C TRP A 205 2.64 13.20 11.71
N THR A 206 3.78 12.82 12.33
CA THR A 206 4.84 13.76 12.67
C THR A 206 5.59 14.16 11.40
N TYR A 207 5.72 15.47 11.18
CA TYR A 207 6.55 15.99 10.11
C TYR A 207 8.03 15.76 10.40
N ILE A 208 8.75 15.15 9.46
CA ILE A 208 10.18 14.91 9.57
C ILE A 208 10.89 15.66 8.44
N PRO A 209 11.79 16.62 8.74
CA PRO A 209 12.59 17.30 7.74
C PRO A 209 13.39 16.30 6.90
N LEU A 210 13.23 16.40 5.57
CA LEU A 210 13.96 15.57 4.62
C LEU A 210 15.39 16.08 4.46
N ARG A 211 16.34 15.15 4.45
CA ARG A 211 17.72 15.43 4.05
C ARG A 211 17.77 15.64 2.54
N GLN A 212 18.59 16.59 2.09
CA GLN A 212 19.08 16.62 0.72
C GLN A 212 20.42 15.90 0.69
N GLY A 213 20.52 14.80 -0.08
CA GLY A 213 21.79 14.11 -0.30
C GLY A 213 22.85 15.02 -0.93
N SER A 214 24.09 14.56 -0.95
CA SER A 214 25.13 15.22 -1.76
C SER A 214 24.77 15.12 -3.25
N SER A 215 25.39 15.95 -4.09
CA SER A 215 25.19 15.85 -5.55
C SER A 215 25.63 14.51 -6.17
N GLY A 216 26.38 13.69 -5.43
CA GLY A 216 26.79 12.34 -5.84
C GLY A 216 25.81 11.24 -5.43
N GLN A 217 24.72 11.57 -4.73
CA GLN A 217 23.74 10.60 -4.25
C GLN A 217 22.43 10.70 -5.05
N ASN A 218 22.18 9.70 -5.87
CA ASN A 218 20.91 9.44 -6.55
C ASN A 218 20.16 8.35 -5.79
N VAL A 219 19.47 8.74 -4.71
CA VAL A 219 18.73 7.83 -3.82
C VAL A 219 17.35 8.40 -3.51
N TYR A 220 16.38 7.52 -3.38
CA TYR A 220 14.97 7.86 -3.18
C TYR A 220 14.23 6.68 -2.54
N GLU A 221 13.05 6.93 -1.95
CA GLU A 221 12.22 5.85 -1.41
C GLU A 221 11.90 4.79 -2.46
N ALA A 222 12.04 3.53 -2.11
CA ALA A 222 11.54 2.42 -2.91
C ALA A 222 11.07 1.31 -1.98
N VAL A 223 9.91 0.74 -2.27
CA VAL A 223 9.29 -0.31 -1.45
C VAL A 223 9.47 -1.66 -2.12
N LEU A 224 9.65 -2.73 -1.35
CA LEU A 224 9.60 -4.10 -1.81
C LEU A 224 8.64 -4.90 -0.93
N GLY A 225 7.79 -5.72 -1.56
CA GLY A 225 6.81 -6.56 -0.88
C GLY A 225 6.91 -8.03 -1.28
N ARG A 226 6.32 -8.90 -0.46
CA ARG A 226 6.16 -10.33 -0.71
C ARG A 226 4.71 -10.63 -1.03
N PHE A 227 4.47 -11.27 -2.18
CA PHE A 227 3.14 -11.46 -2.74
C PHE A 227 2.26 -12.31 -1.82
N GLY A 228 1.07 -11.82 -1.47
CA GLY A 228 0.10 -12.49 -0.59
C GLY A 228 0.51 -12.56 0.89
N SER A 229 1.80 -12.46 1.21
CA SER A 229 2.35 -12.63 2.56
C SER A 229 2.40 -11.34 3.37
N ARG A 230 2.17 -10.19 2.72
CA ARG A 230 2.24 -8.83 3.30
C ARG A 230 3.60 -8.41 3.87
N PHE A 231 4.63 -9.25 3.84
CA PHE A 231 5.94 -8.86 4.34
C PHE A 231 6.56 -7.80 3.42
N MET A 232 6.95 -6.66 3.97
CA MET A 232 7.51 -5.54 3.22
C MET A 232 8.76 -4.98 3.88
N ILE A 233 9.61 -4.39 3.03
CA ILE A 233 10.69 -3.48 3.40
C ILE A 233 10.57 -2.19 2.59
N ASN A 234 10.94 -1.07 3.19
CA ASN A 234 10.89 0.24 2.55
C ASN A 234 12.10 1.08 3.00
N PRO A 235 13.23 1.01 2.29
CA PRO A 235 14.32 1.96 2.42
C PRO A 235 13.87 3.42 2.19
N VAL A 236 14.15 4.31 3.15
CA VAL A 236 13.73 5.72 3.11
C VAL A 236 14.94 6.67 3.20
N PRO A 237 15.80 6.72 2.16
CA PRO A 237 17.11 7.35 2.24
C PRO A 237 17.09 8.87 2.44
N GLN A 238 16.05 9.54 1.95
CA GLN A 238 15.79 10.96 2.16
C GLN A 238 15.50 11.30 3.64
N LEU A 239 15.18 10.31 4.46
CA LEU A 239 15.04 10.43 5.91
C LEU A 239 16.23 9.84 6.67
N LEU A 240 17.13 9.13 5.99
CA LEU A 240 18.12 8.24 6.60
C LEU A 240 17.46 7.21 7.51
N ALA A 241 16.44 6.54 7.00
CA ALA A 241 15.65 5.60 7.76
C ALA A 241 15.26 4.37 6.94
N TRP A 242 14.66 3.42 7.65
CA TRP A 242 14.19 2.16 7.13
C TRP A 242 12.79 1.90 7.66
N ARG A 243 11.98 1.17 6.90
CA ARG A 243 10.70 0.61 7.35
C ARG A 243 10.67 -0.85 7.01
N GLN A 244 10.08 -1.63 7.91
CA GLN A 244 9.85 -3.05 7.70
C GLN A 244 8.62 -3.45 8.50
N SER A 245 7.74 -4.22 7.85
CA SER A 245 6.61 -4.84 8.52
C SER A 245 6.26 -6.17 7.89
N PRO A 246 6.08 -7.24 8.68
CA PRO A 246 5.53 -8.50 8.22
C PRO A 246 4.02 -8.44 7.94
N LEU A 247 3.36 -7.33 8.25
CA LEU A 247 1.93 -7.09 8.09
C LEU A 247 1.62 -6.00 7.03
N GLY A 248 2.65 -5.56 6.33
CA GLY A 248 2.59 -4.64 5.19
C GLY A 248 2.53 -3.17 5.60
N THR A 249 2.13 -2.33 4.65
CA THR A 249 2.08 -0.87 4.84
C THR A 249 1.10 -0.53 5.98
N TRP A 250 1.20 0.68 6.52
CA TRP A 250 0.44 1.24 7.65
C TRP A 250 0.89 0.75 9.03
N THR A 251 1.32 -0.50 9.10
CA THR A 251 1.81 -1.13 10.35
C THR A 251 3.31 -0.95 10.55
N ASP A 252 3.97 -0.32 9.59
CA ASP A 252 5.39 -0.04 9.57
C ASP A 252 5.75 1.30 10.20
N ASP A 253 7.01 1.34 10.60
CA ASP A 253 7.59 2.35 11.46
C ASP A 253 8.94 2.76 10.90
N LEU A 254 9.26 4.04 10.97
CA LEU A 254 10.60 4.49 10.67
C LEU A 254 11.56 3.98 11.74
N SER A 255 12.38 3.00 11.42
CA SER A 255 13.42 2.47 12.28
C SER A 255 14.80 2.81 11.73
N GLU A 256 15.81 2.61 12.57
CA GLU A 256 17.20 2.61 12.11
C GLU A 256 17.57 1.24 11.55
N PHE A 257 18.21 1.23 10.39
CA PHE A 257 18.87 0.06 9.81
C PHE A 257 20.31 0.42 9.47
N VAL A 258 21.26 -0.23 10.11
CA VAL A 258 22.68 0.05 9.93
C VAL A 258 23.24 -0.98 8.97
N LEU A 259 23.70 -0.53 7.80
CA LEU A 259 24.56 -1.30 6.90
C LEU A 259 25.80 -0.47 6.59
N ALA A 260 26.89 -0.79 7.26
CA ALA A 260 28.13 -0.03 7.26
C ALA A 260 29.34 -0.89 6.87
N PHE A 261 30.36 -0.23 6.36
CA PHE A 261 31.59 -0.81 5.84
C PHE A 261 32.76 -0.04 6.41
N ARG A 262 33.84 -0.74 6.76
CA ARG A 262 35.10 -0.11 7.14
C ARG A 262 36.30 -0.81 6.51
N ASP A 263 37.35 -0.04 6.22
CA ASP A 263 38.66 -0.58 5.83
C ASP A 263 39.52 -0.96 7.05
N GLU A 264 40.75 -1.40 6.80
CA GLU A 264 41.71 -1.79 7.85
C GLU A 264 42.19 -0.58 8.68
N GLU A 265 42.12 0.62 8.12
CA GLU A 265 42.41 1.89 8.79
C GLU A 265 41.28 2.39 9.69
N GLY A 266 40.07 1.83 9.54
CA GLY A 266 38.88 2.15 10.32
C GLY A 266 38.04 3.29 9.75
N GLU A 267 38.23 3.69 8.49
CA GLU A 267 37.36 4.63 7.81
C GLU A 267 35.99 3.98 7.54
N ILE A 268 34.91 4.61 8.01
CA ILE A 268 33.56 4.01 7.97
C ILE A 268 32.68 4.74 6.96
N ARG A 269 31.96 4.00 6.12
CA ARG A 269 30.81 4.50 5.35
C ARG A 269 29.60 3.60 5.49
N CYS A 270 28.40 4.19 5.44
CA CYS A 270 27.15 3.44 5.50
C CYS A 270 26.20 3.79 4.36
N LEU A 271 25.24 2.90 4.12
CA LEU A 271 24.05 3.23 3.34
C LEU A 271 23.20 4.26 4.09
N PRO A 272 22.45 5.10 3.36
CA PRO A 272 21.70 6.22 3.94
C PRO A 272 20.41 5.74 4.60
N PHE A 273 20.45 4.75 5.50
CA PHE A 273 19.31 4.28 6.31
C PHE A 273 19.55 4.51 7.82
N THR A 274 20.63 5.23 8.11
CA THR A 274 21.05 5.66 9.43
C THR A 274 21.88 6.95 9.31
N ASP A 275 21.95 7.73 10.38
CA ASP A 275 22.87 8.85 10.58
C ASP A 275 23.95 8.57 11.61
N ARG A 276 24.15 7.30 11.98
CA ARG A 276 25.16 6.86 12.93
C ARG A 276 26.58 6.87 12.39
N TYR A 277 26.73 6.85 11.07
CA TYR A 277 28.02 6.94 10.39
C TYR A 277 27.93 7.88 9.18
N PRO A 278 29.06 8.37 8.67
CA PRO A 278 29.09 9.05 7.38
C PRO A 278 28.51 8.15 6.28
N THR A 279 27.64 8.69 5.44
CA THR A 279 27.14 7.96 4.26
C THR A 279 28.16 8.01 3.13
N PHE A 280 28.20 6.99 2.25
CA PHE A 280 29.01 7.04 1.02
C PHE A 280 28.80 8.35 0.23
N SER A 281 29.87 8.97 -0.23
CA SER A 281 29.78 10.23 -0.99
C SER A 281 29.13 10.08 -2.37
N SER A 282 29.22 8.90 -2.98
CA SER A 282 28.55 8.54 -4.24
C SER A 282 27.66 7.31 -4.06
N ILE A 283 26.38 7.42 -4.40
CA ILE A 283 25.41 6.31 -4.37
C ILE A 283 24.49 6.43 -5.58
N ASP A 284 24.42 5.39 -6.41
CA ASP A 284 23.44 5.28 -7.49
C ASP A 284 22.44 4.16 -7.19
N GLN A 285 21.15 4.51 -7.16
CA GLN A 285 20.06 3.56 -6.93
C GLN A 285 19.42 3.12 -8.25
N GLN A 286 19.27 1.82 -8.41
CA GLN A 286 18.69 1.18 -9.60
C GLN A 286 17.54 0.25 -9.20
N LEU A 287 16.52 0.14 -10.05
CA LEU A 287 15.38 -0.73 -9.83
C LEU A 287 15.37 -1.88 -10.83
N SER A 288 15.03 -3.07 -10.34
CA SER A 288 14.50 -4.18 -11.14
C SER A 288 13.05 -4.47 -10.72
N LEU A 289 12.34 -5.36 -11.43
CA LEU A 289 10.97 -5.69 -11.06
C LEU A 289 10.87 -6.24 -9.63
N THR A 290 11.89 -6.97 -9.17
CA THR A 290 11.93 -7.64 -7.87
C THR A 290 12.96 -7.07 -6.90
N GLY A 291 13.74 -6.05 -7.28
CA GLY A 291 14.83 -5.58 -6.44
C GLY A 291 15.20 -4.11 -6.54
N ILE A 292 16.03 -3.70 -5.58
CA ILE A 292 16.64 -2.37 -5.47
C ILE A 292 18.14 -2.58 -5.29
N THR A 293 18.95 -1.98 -6.17
CA THR A 293 20.40 -2.03 -6.09
C THR A 293 20.97 -0.66 -5.77
N TYR A 294 21.90 -0.61 -4.81
CA TYR A 294 22.68 0.58 -4.46
C TYR A 294 24.14 0.35 -4.84
N VAL A 295 24.66 1.17 -5.76
CA VAL A 295 26.06 1.17 -6.16
C VAL A 295 26.78 2.26 -5.39
N CYS A 296 27.62 1.87 -4.43
CA CYS A 296 28.24 2.75 -3.44
C CYS A 296 29.74 2.90 -3.66
N GLN A 297 30.21 4.15 -3.73
CA GLN A 297 31.62 4.50 -3.87
C GLN A 297 31.98 5.66 -2.95
N ASP A 298 33.18 5.65 -2.39
CA ASP A 298 33.74 6.77 -1.65
C ASP A 298 35.26 6.85 -1.86
N PRO A 299 35.83 8.04 -2.15
CA PRO A 299 37.27 8.17 -2.37
C PRO A 299 38.15 7.81 -1.17
N SER A 300 37.59 7.73 0.04
CA SER A 300 38.31 7.30 1.24
C SER A 300 38.39 5.80 1.41
N LEU A 301 37.57 5.02 0.70
CA LEU A 301 37.56 3.57 0.80
C LEU A 301 38.27 2.94 -0.41
N PRO A 302 39.15 1.95 -0.20
CA PRO A 302 39.88 1.30 -1.29
C PRO A 302 39.06 0.25 -2.06
N PHE A 303 37.75 0.18 -1.83
CA PHE A 303 36.81 -0.77 -2.45
C PHE A 303 35.50 -0.09 -2.83
N GLN A 304 34.76 -0.73 -3.72
CA GLN A 304 33.38 -0.39 -4.07
C GLN A 304 32.43 -1.44 -3.47
N ALA A 305 31.29 -0.99 -2.98
CA ALA A 305 30.23 -1.87 -2.49
C ALA A 305 28.99 -1.75 -3.39
N MET A 306 28.36 -2.88 -3.71
CA MET A 306 27.06 -2.94 -4.36
C MET A 306 26.14 -3.76 -3.45
N VAL A 307 24.99 -3.17 -3.10
CA VAL A 307 24.02 -3.80 -2.21
C VAL A 307 22.70 -3.97 -2.95
N THR A 308 22.26 -5.21 -3.11
CA THR A 308 21.00 -5.56 -3.78
C THR A 308 20.02 -6.15 -2.77
N LEU A 309 18.88 -5.48 -2.63
CA LEU A 309 17.72 -5.99 -1.92
C LEU A 309 16.81 -6.68 -2.94
N THR A 310 16.47 -7.95 -2.71
CA THR A 310 15.64 -8.74 -3.64
C THR A 310 14.43 -9.32 -2.94
N ALA A 311 13.26 -9.19 -3.56
CA ALA A 311 11.97 -9.76 -3.17
C ALA A 311 11.50 -10.80 -4.21
N PRO A 312 11.93 -12.06 -4.10
CA PRO A 312 11.76 -13.06 -5.17
C PRO A 312 10.31 -13.32 -5.58
N PHE A 313 9.89 -12.87 -6.75
CA PHE A 313 8.56 -13.15 -7.30
C PHE A 313 8.67 -13.97 -8.58
N TYR A 314 7.72 -14.89 -8.79
CA TYR A 314 7.64 -15.64 -10.03
C TYR A 314 6.19 -16.06 -10.34
N PRO A 315 5.65 -15.69 -11.52
CA PRO A 315 4.28 -16.01 -11.90
C PRO A 315 3.96 -17.51 -11.79
N GLY A 316 2.82 -17.84 -11.17
CA GLY A 316 2.36 -19.23 -11.02
C GLY A 316 3.10 -20.06 -9.96
N ASP A 317 4.16 -19.55 -9.33
CA ASP A 317 4.86 -20.24 -8.24
C ASP A 317 4.42 -19.68 -6.89
N GLU A 318 3.39 -20.30 -6.31
CA GLU A 318 2.81 -19.91 -5.02
C GLU A 318 3.86 -19.91 -3.90
N LYS A 319 4.68 -20.96 -3.81
CA LYS A 319 5.64 -21.10 -2.73
C LYS A 319 6.73 -20.03 -2.82
N LEU A 320 7.31 -19.81 -3.99
CA LEU A 320 8.30 -18.78 -4.18
C LEU A 320 7.69 -17.39 -3.95
N SER A 321 6.54 -17.10 -4.53
CA SER A 321 5.95 -15.75 -4.48
C SER A 321 5.46 -15.36 -3.08
N THR A 322 4.94 -16.32 -2.31
CA THR A 322 4.39 -16.09 -0.96
C THR A 322 5.39 -16.30 0.18
N ALA A 323 6.57 -16.87 -0.08
CA ALA A 323 7.57 -17.08 0.97
C ALA A 323 8.04 -15.73 1.57
N PRO A 324 7.85 -15.49 2.88
CA PRO A 324 8.07 -14.19 3.50
C PRO A 324 9.55 -13.93 3.84
N PHE A 325 10.38 -13.74 2.81
CA PHE A 325 11.78 -13.36 2.98
C PHE A 325 12.29 -12.41 1.89
N PHE A 326 13.37 -11.68 2.20
CA PHE A 326 14.14 -10.87 1.26
C PHE A 326 15.60 -11.31 1.27
N TYR A 327 16.26 -11.27 0.13
CA TYR A 327 17.73 -11.32 0.06
C TYR A 327 18.31 -9.93 0.20
N LEU A 328 19.44 -9.85 0.91
CA LEU A 328 20.35 -8.71 0.95
C LEU A 328 21.70 -9.24 0.48
N ASP A 329 21.99 -9.06 -0.80
CA ASP A 329 23.26 -9.46 -1.41
C ASP A 329 24.22 -8.26 -1.38
N ILE A 330 25.43 -8.47 -0.86
CA ILE A 330 26.48 -7.47 -0.71
C ILE A 330 27.68 -7.93 -1.53
N ASP A 331 27.89 -7.26 -2.66
CA ASP A 331 29.03 -7.49 -3.53
C ASP A 331 30.10 -6.40 -3.29
N LEU A 332 31.29 -6.83 -2.92
CA LEU A 332 32.46 -5.99 -2.73
C LEU A 332 33.44 -6.21 -3.89
N SER A 333 33.98 -5.11 -4.40
CA SER A 333 34.98 -5.15 -5.48
C SER A 333 36.16 -4.25 -5.15
N ASN A 334 37.36 -4.74 -5.46
CA ASN A 334 38.59 -3.99 -5.31
C ASN A 334 39.09 -3.53 -6.69
N PRO A 335 38.88 -2.25 -7.06
CA PRO A 335 39.38 -1.72 -8.33
C PRO A 335 40.89 -1.41 -8.30
N GLY A 336 41.56 -1.62 -7.17
CA GLY A 336 42.97 -1.33 -6.95
C GLY A 336 43.89 -2.53 -7.23
N GLY A 337 45.18 -2.22 -7.34
CA GLY A 337 46.23 -3.22 -7.62
C GLY A 337 46.81 -3.92 -6.39
N GLU A 338 46.32 -3.63 -5.19
CA GLU A 338 46.81 -4.18 -3.91
C GLU A 338 45.68 -4.89 -3.16
N GLU A 339 46.01 -5.83 -2.27
CA GLU A 339 45.02 -6.50 -1.41
C GLU A 339 44.33 -5.49 -0.47
N VAL A 340 43.02 -5.64 -0.29
CA VAL A 340 42.19 -4.81 0.58
C VAL A 340 41.52 -5.68 1.64
N ARG A 341 41.51 -5.19 2.88
CA ARG A 341 40.82 -5.82 4.01
C ARG A 341 39.85 -4.84 4.63
N GLY A 342 38.81 -5.39 5.24
CA GLY A 342 37.82 -4.58 5.92
C GLY A 342 36.74 -5.45 6.55
N GLU A 343 35.71 -4.79 7.05
CA GLU A 343 34.57 -5.43 7.70
C GLU A 343 33.24 -4.81 7.26
N ILE A 344 32.19 -5.61 7.37
CA ILE A 344 30.79 -5.22 7.18
C ILE A 344 30.11 -5.26 8.55
N LEU A 345 29.25 -4.28 8.83
CA LEU A 345 28.34 -4.25 9.97
C LEU A 345 26.91 -4.19 9.47
N LEU A 346 26.08 -5.14 9.93
CA LEU A 346 24.64 -5.07 9.80
C LEU A 346 24.01 -5.06 11.19
N ALA A 347 23.26 -4.02 11.54
CA ALA A 347 22.51 -3.97 12.80
C ALA A 347 21.09 -3.42 12.59
N ARG A 348 20.11 -4.01 13.29
CA ARG A 348 18.69 -3.62 13.25
C ARG A 348 18.21 -3.20 14.63
N ALA A 349 17.42 -2.13 14.69
CA ALA A 349 16.72 -1.75 15.90
C ALA A 349 15.54 -2.70 16.20
N HIS A 350 15.29 -2.99 17.47
CA HIS A 350 14.10 -3.74 17.88
C HIS A 350 12.92 -2.81 18.15
N LYS A 351 11.75 -3.19 17.62
CA LYS A 351 10.46 -2.57 17.92
C LYS A 351 10.02 -2.85 19.35
N ASP A 352 10.06 -4.10 19.78
CA ASP A 352 9.66 -4.53 21.12
C ASP A 352 10.86 -4.77 22.05
N ASN A 353 10.58 -4.85 23.36
CA ASN A 353 11.63 -4.97 24.38
C ASN A 353 12.52 -6.20 24.15
N ASN A 354 11.95 -7.30 23.66
CA ASN A 354 12.69 -8.51 23.27
C ASN A 354 13.77 -8.93 24.30
N THR A 355 13.38 -8.93 25.58
CA THR A 355 14.20 -9.39 26.70
C THR A 355 13.53 -10.58 27.40
N GLY A 356 14.33 -11.35 28.15
CA GLY A 356 13.82 -12.51 28.89
C GLY A 356 13.27 -13.60 27.96
N GLY A 357 11.97 -13.91 28.07
CA GLY A 357 11.31 -14.92 27.24
C GLY A 357 11.20 -14.54 25.76
N GLY A 358 11.21 -13.23 25.44
CA GLY A 358 11.20 -12.69 24.08
C GLY A 358 12.59 -12.36 23.53
N SER A 359 13.66 -12.75 24.23
CA SER A 359 15.03 -12.50 23.78
C SER A 359 15.33 -13.17 22.43
N PRO A 360 16.15 -12.53 21.58
CA PRO A 360 16.65 -13.17 20.38
C PRO A 360 17.27 -14.52 20.70
N ARG A 361 17.01 -15.49 19.83
CA ARG A 361 17.48 -16.87 19.98
C ARG A 361 18.02 -17.37 18.65
N SER A 362 18.98 -18.29 18.73
CA SER A 362 19.57 -18.89 17.53
C SER A 362 18.50 -19.58 16.66
N LEU A 363 18.62 -19.41 15.35
CA LEU A 363 17.91 -20.22 14.35
C LEU A 363 18.42 -21.66 14.37
N LYS A 364 17.59 -22.60 13.92
CA LYS A 364 18.00 -23.98 13.73
C LYS A 364 19.23 -24.05 12.81
N GLY A 365 20.25 -24.81 13.23
CA GLY A 365 21.52 -24.90 12.51
C GLY A 365 22.44 -23.69 12.67
N SER A 366 22.09 -22.72 13.53
CA SER A 366 22.88 -21.54 13.88
C SER A 366 23.30 -20.66 12.70
N ARG A 367 22.44 -20.58 11.66
CA ARG A 367 22.61 -19.69 10.50
C ARG A 367 22.27 -18.22 10.78
N GLY A 368 21.82 -17.92 11.99
CA GLY A 368 21.40 -16.60 12.44
C GLY A 368 20.55 -16.63 13.69
N TYR A 369 19.70 -15.62 13.86
CA TYR A 369 18.84 -15.47 15.04
C TYR A 369 17.40 -15.07 14.66
N LYS A 370 16.49 -15.28 15.60
CA LYS A 370 15.07 -14.92 15.50
C LYS A 370 14.52 -14.37 16.82
N TYR A 371 13.46 -13.58 16.74
CA TYR A 371 12.73 -13.01 17.87
C TYR A 371 11.25 -12.80 17.48
N THR A 372 10.39 -12.50 18.45
CA THR A 372 8.98 -12.17 18.21
C THR A 372 8.76 -10.66 18.29
N THR A 373 7.84 -10.16 17.47
CA THR A 373 7.41 -8.76 17.50
C THR A 373 5.90 -8.70 17.27
N GLN A 374 5.22 -7.75 17.92
CA GLN A 374 3.78 -7.53 17.75
C GLN A 374 3.48 -6.39 16.77
N TYR A 375 2.50 -6.60 15.89
CA TYR A 375 2.05 -5.62 14.90
C TYR A 375 0.54 -5.40 14.98
N THR A 376 0.08 -4.23 14.57
CA THR A 376 -1.34 -3.85 14.58
C THR A 376 -1.61 -2.80 13.51
N TYR A 377 -2.86 -2.71 13.06
CA TYR A 377 -3.37 -1.66 12.18
C TYR A 377 -3.84 -0.42 12.94
N GLY A 378 -3.77 -0.43 14.27
CA GLY A 378 -3.97 0.77 15.07
C GLY A 378 -2.86 1.81 14.87
N GLN A 379 -3.10 3.04 15.35
CA GLN A 379 -2.11 4.13 15.28
C GLN A 379 -0.99 3.99 16.31
N GLU A 380 -1.06 2.98 17.18
CA GLU A 380 -0.03 2.70 18.16
C GLU A 380 1.26 2.15 17.54
N SER A 381 2.37 2.63 18.09
CA SER A 381 3.73 2.24 17.70
C SER A 381 4.19 0.97 18.38
N HIS A 382 3.66 0.74 19.57
CA HIS A 382 4.03 -0.37 20.42
C HIS A 382 2.75 -0.89 21.05
N VAL A 383 2.57 -2.20 20.92
CA VAL A 383 1.44 -2.91 21.48
C VAL A 383 1.80 -3.29 22.91
N ASN A 384 0.96 -2.87 23.86
CA ASN A 384 1.07 -3.30 25.25
C ASN A 384 0.02 -4.40 25.49
N GLY A 385 0.45 -5.60 25.88
CA GLY A 385 -0.41 -6.77 26.04
C GLY A 385 -1.52 -6.66 27.10
N GLU A 386 -1.54 -5.59 27.89
CA GLU A 386 -2.59 -5.32 28.89
C GLU A 386 -3.82 -4.58 28.33
N SER A 387 -3.75 -4.00 27.11
CA SER A 387 -4.82 -3.20 26.50
C SER A 387 -5.29 -3.77 25.15
N ASN A 388 -6.62 -3.79 24.94
CA ASN A 388 -7.37 -4.51 23.88
C ASN A 388 -7.11 -4.06 22.41
N SER A 389 -5.88 -3.89 21.92
CA SER A 389 -5.67 -3.81 20.48
C SER A 389 -5.64 -5.20 19.85
N GLY A 390 -6.37 -5.38 18.75
CA GLY A 390 -6.14 -6.51 17.87
C GLY A 390 -4.71 -6.42 17.36
N CYS A 391 -3.86 -7.31 17.82
CA CYS A 391 -2.46 -7.39 17.42
C CYS A 391 -2.15 -8.79 16.91
N PHE A 392 -1.07 -8.87 16.15
CA PHE A 392 -0.60 -10.09 15.53
C PHE A 392 0.86 -10.30 15.91
N GLU A 393 1.20 -11.48 16.42
CA GLU A 393 2.57 -11.86 16.72
C GLU A 393 3.25 -12.43 15.46
N PHE A 394 4.46 -11.95 15.19
CA PHE A 394 5.30 -12.46 14.13
C PHE A 394 6.66 -12.87 14.67
N TRP A 395 7.17 -14.00 14.19
CA TRP A 395 8.59 -14.29 14.22
C TRP A 395 9.28 -13.45 13.16
N GLU A 396 10.36 -12.77 13.52
CA GLU A 396 11.30 -12.14 12.61
C GLU A 396 12.67 -12.81 12.74
N ALA A 397 13.43 -12.83 11.65
CA ALA A 397 14.75 -13.44 11.61
C ALA A 397 15.75 -12.63 10.77
N LEU A 398 17.02 -12.84 11.09
CA LEU A 398 18.16 -12.51 10.24
C LEU A 398 19.02 -13.76 10.12
N ALA A 399 19.34 -14.16 8.89
CA ALA A 399 20.21 -15.30 8.60
C ALA A 399 21.25 -14.93 7.54
N VAL A 400 22.31 -15.71 7.44
CA VAL A 400 23.37 -15.53 6.43
C VAL A 400 23.72 -16.88 5.80
N ASP A 401 24.25 -16.86 4.58
CA ASP A 401 24.70 -18.05 3.87
C ASP A 401 26.01 -18.63 4.43
N GLU A 402 26.89 -17.78 4.95
CA GLU A 402 28.17 -18.13 5.58
C GLU A 402 28.22 -17.85 7.09
N PRO A 403 27.53 -18.64 7.94
CA PRO A 403 27.41 -18.34 9.37
C PRO A 403 28.73 -18.43 10.16
N ALA A 404 29.75 -19.09 9.60
CA ALA A 404 31.08 -19.16 10.21
C ALA A 404 31.90 -17.87 10.00
N ARG A 405 31.49 -17.02 9.06
CA ARG A 405 32.16 -15.75 8.72
C ARG A 405 31.76 -14.62 9.66
N VAL A 406 30.59 -14.72 10.29
CA VAL A 406 29.99 -13.63 11.06
C VAL A 406 30.23 -13.77 12.57
N ASN A 407 30.38 -12.63 13.23
CA ASN A 407 30.31 -12.49 14.67
C ASN A 407 28.93 -11.93 15.04
N TRP A 408 28.11 -12.73 15.74
CA TRP A 408 26.73 -12.39 16.05
C TRP A 408 26.62 -11.51 17.30
N HIS A 409 25.79 -10.48 17.22
CA HIS A 409 25.48 -9.56 18.32
C HIS A 409 23.98 -9.57 18.61
N TYR A 410 23.50 -10.53 19.41
CA TYR A 410 22.08 -10.59 19.81
C TYR A 410 21.81 -11.08 21.24
N ASP A 411 22.83 -11.60 21.94
CA ASP A 411 22.67 -12.18 23.29
C ASP A 411 22.32 -11.12 24.35
N ASP A 412 22.71 -9.86 24.13
CA ASP A 412 22.38 -8.73 25.00
C ASP A 412 22.03 -7.50 24.17
N ILE A 413 20.77 -7.42 23.73
CA ILE A 413 20.31 -6.32 22.89
C ILE A 413 20.27 -4.97 23.62
N ILE A 414 20.31 -4.96 24.96
CA ILE A 414 20.30 -3.75 25.79
C ILE A 414 21.72 -3.27 26.14
N ALA A 415 22.76 -4.00 25.73
CA ALA A 415 24.14 -3.61 25.98
C ALA A 415 24.43 -2.24 25.33
N THR A 416 24.70 -1.23 26.17
CA THR A 416 24.97 0.15 25.72
C THR A 416 26.35 0.32 25.08
N GLY A 417 27.19 -0.71 25.10
CA GLY A 417 28.46 -0.75 24.36
C GLY A 417 28.18 -1.10 22.90
N TRP A 418 28.03 -0.08 22.07
CA TRP A 418 27.68 -0.21 20.66
C TRP A 418 28.75 -0.99 19.85
N MET A 419 28.33 -1.73 18.80
CA MET A 419 29.22 -2.69 18.09
C MET A 419 30.47 -2.03 17.50
N TRP A 420 30.30 -0.92 16.77
CA TRP A 420 31.41 -0.10 16.23
C TRP A 420 31.23 1.36 16.66
N ASP A 421 32.12 1.91 17.47
CA ASP A 421 32.00 3.30 17.93
C ASP A 421 31.84 4.30 16.77
N PRO A 422 30.86 5.22 16.83
CA PRO A 422 30.68 6.22 15.80
C PRO A 422 31.83 7.25 15.80
N PRO A 423 32.25 7.76 14.64
CA PRO A 423 33.27 8.80 14.57
C PRO A 423 32.78 10.12 15.17
N ALA A 424 33.71 11.02 15.49
CA ALA A 424 33.37 12.32 16.06
C ALA A 424 32.36 13.10 15.20
N GLY A 425 31.29 13.61 15.82
CA GLY A 425 30.19 14.27 15.13
C GLY A 425 29.05 13.35 14.69
N TYR A 426 29.16 12.05 14.97
CA TYR A 426 28.12 11.06 14.73
C TYR A 426 27.62 10.39 16.04
N PRO A 427 26.34 9.97 16.12
CA PRO A 427 25.29 10.23 15.13
C PRO A 427 25.04 11.74 14.97
N GLN A 428 24.63 12.17 13.77
CA GLN A 428 24.41 13.59 13.52
C GLN A 428 23.27 14.11 14.40
N PHE A 429 23.49 15.21 15.11
CA PHE A 429 22.40 15.83 15.87
C PHE A 429 21.30 16.30 14.92
N ARG A 430 20.07 15.82 15.14
CA ARG A 430 18.89 16.33 14.45
C ARG A 430 17.95 17.03 15.42
N ALA A 431 17.53 18.23 15.02
CA ALA A 431 16.47 18.96 15.71
C ALA A 431 15.14 18.20 15.67
N THR A 432 14.93 17.34 14.67
CA THR A 432 13.77 16.44 14.56
C THR A 432 14.25 15.00 14.46
N PRO A 433 13.88 14.13 15.41
CA PRO A 433 14.09 12.70 15.35
C PRO A 433 13.46 12.10 14.10
N VAL A 434 14.10 11.06 13.55
CA VAL A 434 13.51 10.32 12.43
C VAL A 434 12.97 8.95 12.84
N TYR A 435 13.60 8.31 13.82
CA TYR A 435 13.24 6.95 14.21
C TYR A 435 12.09 6.95 15.23
N SER A 436 11.13 6.05 15.03
CA SER A 436 9.88 5.92 15.78
C SER A 436 10.05 5.27 17.14
N PHE A 437 11.01 4.36 17.27
CA PHE A 437 11.28 3.68 18.51
C PHE A 437 12.39 4.40 19.25
N ILE A 438 12.17 4.65 20.54
CA ILE A 438 13.29 4.63 21.48
C ILE A 438 13.86 3.23 21.36
N PRO A 439 15.01 3.00 20.71
CA PRO A 439 15.44 1.66 20.36
C PRO A 439 15.55 0.86 21.64
N ARG A 440 14.73 -0.18 21.78
CA ARG A 440 14.72 -1.03 22.98
C ARG A 440 15.94 -1.96 23.01
N GLY A 441 16.67 -2.01 21.88
CA GLY A 441 17.94 -2.67 21.71
C GLY A 441 18.30 -2.82 20.23
N TYR A 442 19.47 -3.42 19.97
CA TYR A 442 19.89 -3.77 18.60
C TYR A 442 20.37 -5.21 18.54
N SER A 443 20.16 -5.82 17.39
CA SER A 443 20.78 -7.09 17.05
C SER A 443 21.37 -7.05 15.64
N GLY A 444 22.36 -7.89 15.38
CA GLY A 444 23.06 -7.88 14.10
C GLY A 444 24.28 -8.78 14.05
N PHE A 445 25.19 -8.46 13.15
CA PHE A 445 26.51 -9.08 13.04
C PHE A 445 27.56 -8.12 12.49
N ASP A 446 28.83 -8.42 12.77
CA ASP A 446 29.95 -7.97 11.94
C ASP A 446 30.57 -9.16 11.19
N ALA A 447 31.18 -8.89 10.03
CA ALA A 447 31.85 -9.90 9.21
C ALA A 447 33.09 -9.31 8.51
N PRO A 448 34.26 -9.98 8.57
CA PRO A 448 35.43 -9.55 7.83
C PRO A 448 35.32 -9.91 6.34
N PHE A 449 36.10 -9.21 5.52
CA PHE A 449 36.34 -9.53 4.11
C PHE A 449 37.80 -9.32 3.73
N THR A 450 38.23 -9.97 2.65
CA THR A 450 39.55 -9.79 2.05
C THR A 450 39.43 -9.89 0.54
N LEU A 451 39.82 -8.82 -0.15
CA LEU A 451 39.75 -8.69 -1.60
C LEU A 451 41.16 -8.67 -2.17
N ALA A 452 41.47 -9.63 -3.04
CA ALA A 452 42.68 -9.56 -3.87
C ALA A 452 42.63 -8.34 -4.81
N ALA A 453 43.76 -8.00 -5.44
CA ALA A 453 43.77 -7.03 -6.53
C ALA A 453 42.79 -7.45 -7.64
N ASP A 454 41.96 -6.52 -8.12
CA ASP A 454 40.84 -6.80 -9.04
C ASP A 454 39.85 -7.88 -8.53
N GLY A 455 39.86 -8.14 -7.22
CA GLY A 455 39.08 -9.20 -6.58
C GLY A 455 37.62 -8.82 -6.33
N LEU A 456 36.79 -9.85 -6.19
CA LEU A 456 35.38 -9.78 -5.84
C LEU A 456 35.11 -10.68 -4.62
N ASP A 457 34.21 -10.24 -3.75
CA ASP A 457 33.68 -11.01 -2.63
C ASP A 457 32.18 -10.73 -2.50
N THR A 458 31.39 -11.78 -2.31
CA THR A 458 29.93 -11.70 -2.23
C THR A 458 29.50 -12.26 -0.88
N PHE A 459 28.58 -11.57 -0.24
CA PHE A 459 28.01 -11.97 1.03
C PHE A 459 26.49 -11.81 1.01
N THR A 460 25.75 -12.85 1.42
CA THR A 460 24.29 -12.83 1.40
C THR A 460 23.73 -12.90 2.82
N ALA A 461 22.82 -11.97 3.14
CA ALA A 461 21.92 -12.08 4.28
C ALA A 461 20.46 -12.28 3.83
N VAL A 462 19.65 -12.82 4.74
CA VAL A 462 18.21 -13.04 4.57
C VAL A 462 17.46 -12.37 5.71
N LEU A 463 16.53 -11.48 5.36
CA LEU A 463 15.49 -10.99 6.26
C LEU A 463 14.29 -11.89 6.08
N ALA A 464 13.78 -12.51 7.14
CA ALA A 464 12.62 -13.41 7.06
C ALA A 464 11.63 -13.12 8.18
N CYS A 465 10.35 -13.41 7.95
CA CYS A 465 9.34 -13.40 8.99
C CYS A 465 8.39 -14.60 8.88
N HIS A 466 7.53 -14.79 9.88
CA HIS A 466 6.51 -15.84 9.88
C HIS A 466 5.46 -15.59 10.95
N SER A 467 4.18 -15.86 10.66
CA SER A 467 3.13 -15.99 11.67
C SER A 467 2.22 -17.18 11.33
N ASP A 468 1.81 -17.93 12.35
CA ASP A 468 0.80 -19.00 12.29
C ASP A 468 -0.58 -18.53 12.80
N GLU A 469 -0.72 -17.24 13.12
CA GLU A 469 -1.94 -16.64 13.61
C GLU A 469 -2.98 -16.40 12.50
N GLY A 470 -4.24 -16.26 12.92
CA GLY A 470 -5.31 -15.76 12.05
C GLY A 470 -5.16 -14.25 11.87
N VAL A 471 -4.75 -13.82 10.69
CA VAL A 471 -4.35 -12.43 10.38
C VAL A 471 -5.43 -11.62 9.66
N LEU A 472 -6.40 -12.31 9.04
CA LEU A 472 -7.49 -11.67 8.30
C LEU A 472 -8.83 -12.26 8.72
N GLU A 473 -9.78 -11.39 9.04
CA GLU A 473 -11.17 -11.80 9.22
C GLU A 473 -11.90 -11.77 7.88
N VAL A 474 -12.35 -12.93 7.39
CA VAL A 474 -13.07 -13.06 6.12
C VAL A 474 -14.48 -13.54 6.42
N ARG A 475 -15.48 -12.71 6.12
CA ARG A 475 -16.91 -13.04 6.30
C ARG A 475 -17.24 -13.60 7.70
N GLY A 476 -16.60 -13.05 8.72
CA GLY A 476 -16.75 -13.41 10.14
C GLY A 476 -15.87 -14.58 10.60
N GLU A 477 -15.14 -15.26 9.71
CA GLU A 477 -14.12 -16.25 10.07
C GLU A 477 -12.81 -15.53 10.39
N LYS A 478 -12.27 -15.74 11.60
CA LYS A 478 -11.09 -15.01 12.13
C LYS A 478 -9.80 -15.81 12.03
N ALA A 479 -9.88 -17.08 11.63
CA ALA A 479 -8.74 -17.99 11.64
C ALA A 479 -7.96 -18.01 10.30
N ASN A 480 -8.19 -17.06 9.39
CA ASN A 480 -7.49 -17.08 8.11
C ASN A 480 -6.00 -16.77 8.30
N ARG A 481 -5.15 -17.71 7.88
CA ARG A 481 -3.68 -17.61 7.97
C ARG A 481 -3.09 -17.34 6.60
N PHE A 482 -1.92 -16.71 6.53
CA PHE A 482 -1.23 -16.53 5.25
C PHE A 482 -0.95 -17.86 4.54
N LEU A 483 -1.12 -17.89 3.21
CA LEU A 483 -0.99 -19.07 2.34
C LEU A 483 0.33 -19.81 2.52
N TYR A 484 1.43 -19.11 2.83
CA TYR A 484 2.72 -19.77 3.00
C TYR A 484 2.69 -20.87 4.10
N ASN A 485 1.75 -20.82 5.04
CA ASN A 485 1.55 -21.85 6.07
C ASN A 485 0.82 -23.11 5.56
N GLN A 486 0.17 -23.07 4.39
CA GLN A 486 -0.79 -24.10 3.96
C GLN A 486 -0.12 -25.48 3.81
N PRO A 487 -0.53 -26.51 4.57
CA PRO A 487 0.15 -27.81 4.58
C PRO A 487 0.15 -28.55 3.23
N ASN A 488 -0.91 -28.35 2.43
CA ASN A 488 -1.04 -28.94 1.10
C ASN A 488 -0.49 -28.04 -0.02
N GLY A 489 0.09 -26.89 0.33
CA GLY A 489 0.62 -25.88 -0.59
C GLY A 489 2.08 -25.55 -0.26
N PRO A 490 2.44 -24.27 -0.05
CA PRO A 490 3.81 -23.86 0.23
C PRO A 490 4.46 -24.55 1.44
N ASN A 491 3.68 -24.83 2.50
CA ASN A 491 4.09 -25.54 3.71
C ASN A 491 5.40 -25.01 4.34
N LEU A 492 5.46 -23.71 4.57
CA LEU A 492 6.48 -23.01 5.35
C LEU A 492 5.89 -22.72 6.74
N ASP A 493 6.03 -23.67 7.66
CA ASP A 493 5.32 -23.72 8.97
C ASP A 493 6.03 -22.96 10.11
N SER A 494 7.18 -22.37 9.82
CA SER A 494 8.00 -21.65 10.79
C SER A 494 8.99 -20.72 10.09
N VAL A 495 9.50 -19.72 10.82
CA VAL A 495 10.57 -18.85 10.30
C VAL A 495 11.86 -19.64 9.98
N ASP A 496 12.12 -20.76 10.68
CA ASP A 496 13.22 -21.66 10.35
C ASP A 496 13.00 -22.33 8.98
N ALA A 497 11.77 -22.78 8.68
CA ALA A 497 11.43 -23.35 7.38
C ALA A 497 11.55 -22.32 6.24
N VAL A 498 11.19 -21.06 6.50
CA VAL A 498 11.39 -19.94 5.55
C VAL A 498 12.88 -19.74 5.26
N VAL A 499 13.72 -19.69 6.29
CA VAL A 499 15.18 -19.54 6.13
C VAL A 499 15.80 -20.77 5.44
N ASP A 500 15.38 -21.98 5.79
CA ASP A 500 15.83 -23.22 5.15
C ASP A 500 15.43 -23.27 3.67
N TYR A 501 14.26 -22.73 3.31
CA TYR A 501 13.85 -22.59 1.91
C TYR A 501 14.72 -21.56 1.17
N ALA A 502 14.96 -20.40 1.77
CA ALA A 502 15.70 -19.29 1.18
C ALA A 502 17.20 -19.58 1.00
N LEU A 503 17.85 -20.28 1.95
CA LEU A 503 19.30 -20.54 1.95
C LEU A 503 19.66 -22.03 1.80
N GLY A 504 18.68 -22.89 1.60
CA GLY A 504 18.88 -24.33 1.43
C GLY A 504 19.01 -24.73 -0.04
N SER A 505 18.64 -25.98 -0.32
CA SER A 505 18.78 -26.59 -1.65
C SER A 505 17.99 -25.91 -2.77
N GLN A 506 17.01 -25.05 -2.44
CA GLN A 506 16.15 -24.38 -3.40
C GLN A 506 16.73 -23.05 -3.92
N ARG A 507 17.73 -22.47 -3.23
CA ARG A 507 18.31 -21.17 -3.56
C ARG A 507 18.66 -21.01 -5.06
N PRO A 508 19.36 -21.94 -5.74
CA PRO A 508 19.69 -21.76 -7.15
C PRO A 508 18.46 -21.67 -8.07
N SER A 509 17.37 -22.38 -7.74
CA SER A 509 16.13 -22.28 -8.50
C SER A 509 15.40 -20.97 -8.25
N ILE A 510 15.47 -20.44 -7.02
CA ILE A 510 14.92 -19.14 -6.66
C ILE A 510 15.63 -18.06 -7.46
N ASP A 511 16.97 -18.03 -7.43
CA ASP A 511 17.78 -17.06 -8.16
C ASP A 511 17.49 -17.11 -9.66
N ALA A 512 17.50 -18.30 -10.27
CA ALA A 512 17.25 -18.45 -11.70
C ALA A 512 15.86 -17.95 -12.14
N LYS A 513 14.83 -18.16 -11.30
CA LYS A 513 13.47 -17.68 -11.56
C LYS A 513 13.37 -16.16 -11.41
N THR A 514 13.95 -15.61 -10.35
CA THR A 514 13.94 -14.17 -10.07
C THR A 514 14.73 -13.39 -11.11
N THR A 515 15.94 -13.81 -11.46
CA THR A 515 16.73 -13.18 -12.53
C THR A 515 16.03 -13.24 -13.88
N PHE A 516 15.37 -14.36 -14.21
CA PHE A 516 14.59 -14.46 -15.44
C PHE A 516 13.45 -13.43 -15.45
N PHE A 517 12.69 -13.35 -14.36
CA PHE A 517 11.55 -12.44 -14.26
C PHE A 517 11.98 -10.98 -14.34
N ASP A 518 13.07 -10.57 -13.69
CA ASP A 518 13.63 -9.21 -13.81
C ASP A 518 14.01 -8.84 -15.27
N GLY A 519 14.32 -9.84 -16.10
CA GLY A 519 14.70 -9.66 -17.50
C GLY A 519 13.55 -9.49 -18.50
N VAL A 520 12.28 -9.73 -18.11
CA VAL A 520 11.16 -9.83 -19.06
C VAL A 520 10.74 -8.51 -19.70
N LEU A 521 11.20 -7.37 -19.16
CA LEU A 521 11.00 -6.04 -19.74
C LEU A 521 12.28 -5.47 -20.40
N SER A 522 13.29 -6.31 -20.60
CA SER A 522 14.50 -5.95 -21.35
C SER A 522 14.23 -5.86 -22.85
N GLU A 523 15.15 -5.22 -23.58
CA GLU A 523 15.12 -5.10 -25.05
C GLU A 523 15.08 -6.47 -25.76
N SER A 524 15.42 -7.58 -25.09
CA SER A 524 15.30 -8.92 -25.66
C SER A 524 13.84 -9.37 -25.81
N TYR A 525 12.95 -8.85 -24.96
CA TYR A 525 11.53 -9.23 -24.90
C TYR A 525 10.61 -8.11 -25.37
N LEU A 526 10.80 -6.89 -24.87
CA LEU A 526 9.93 -5.75 -25.13
C LEU A 526 10.74 -4.56 -25.64
N SER A 527 10.46 -4.16 -26.88
CA SER A 527 11.06 -2.96 -27.47
C SER A 527 10.12 -2.24 -28.44
N PRO A 528 10.12 -0.89 -28.46
CA PRO A 528 10.93 -0.01 -27.62
C PRO A 528 10.34 0.17 -26.21
N LEU A 529 11.19 0.18 -25.17
CA LEU A 529 10.82 0.61 -23.82
C LEU A 529 11.95 1.46 -23.21
N PRO A 530 11.76 2.78 -22.96
CA PRO A 530 12.80 3.60 -22.35
C PRO A 530 13.05 3.21 -20.88
N GLN A 531 14.22 3.59 -20.33
CA GLN A 531 14.56 3.31 -18.93
C GLN A 531 13.51 3.84 -17.94
N ALA A 532 13.01 5.07 -18.14
CA ALA A 532 11.93 5.62 -17.33
C ALA A 532 10.65 4.75 -17.33
N GLY A 533 10.38 4.01 -18.43
CA GLY A 533 9.29 3.05 -18.48
C GLY A 533 9.57 1.79 -17.66
N ARG A 534 10.82 1.30 -17.65
CA ARG A 534 11.25 0.17 -16.80
C ARG A 534 11.20 0.54 -15.32
N ASP A 535 11.69 1.73 -14.96
CA ASP A 535 11.68 2.21 -13.58
C ASP A 535 10.25 2.40 -13.06
N LEU A 536 9.36 2.97 -13.90
CA LEU A 536 7.94 3.09 -13.60
C LEU A 536 7.28 1.72 -13.40
N ALA A 537 7.59 0.74 -14.26
CA ALA A 537 7.06 -0.61 -14.17
C ALA A 537 7.52 -1.33 -12.88
N ALA A 538 8.79 -1.18 -12.52
CA ALA A 538 9.35 -1.70 -11.28
C ALA A 538 8.64 -1.10 -10.06
N CYS A 539 8.60 0.23 -9.96
CA CYS A 539 7.91 0.92 -8.86
C CYS A 539 6.42 0.51 -8.77
N ALA A 540 5.72 0.47 -9.90
CA ALA A 540 4.32 0.04 -9.97
C ALA A 540 4.10 -1.40 -9.47
N LEU A 541 4.88 -2.36 -9.98
CA LEU A 541 4.73 -3.77 -9.60
C LEU A 541 5.04 -3.98 -8.12
N GLN A 542 6.13 -3.37 -7.64
CA GLN A 542 6.53 -3.48 -6.24
C GLN A 542 5.43 -2.98 -5.29
N ASN A 543 4.76 -1.88 -5.62
CA ASN A 543 3.65 -1.34 -4.82
C ASN A 543 2.39 -2.21 -4.93
N PHE A 544 2.07 -2.75 -6.11
CA PHE A 544 0.97 -3.72 -6.24
C PHE A 544 1.19 -4.94 -5.34
N ILE A 545 2.39 -5.56 -5.39
CA ILE A 545 2.73 -6.73 -4.58
C ILE A 545 2.59 -6.45 -3.08
N CYS A 546 3.02 -5.27 -2.60
CA CYS A 546 2.88 -4.89 -1.18
C CYS A 546 1.44 -4.89 -0.67
N ASN A 547 0.46 -4.71 -1.56
CA ASN A 547 -0.95 -4.64 -1.19
C ASN A 547 -1.65 -6.00 -1.19
N THR A 548 -1.01 -7.04 -1.68
CA THR A 548 -1.64 -8.35 -1.88
C THR A 548 -1.77 -9.16 -0.59
N TRP A 549 -2.92 -9.81 -0.43
CA TRP A 549 -3.28 -10.73 0.64
C TRP A 549 -3.63 -12.08 0.03
N TRP A 550 -3.03 -13.14 0.54
CA TRP A 550 -3.41 -14.50 0.19
C TRP A 550 -3.42 -15.34 1.46
N VAL A 551 -4.60 -15.72 1.89
CA VAL A 551 -4.83 -16.43 3.15
C VAL A 551 -5.70 -17.66 2.91
N TYR A 552 -5.78 -18.54 3.91
CA TYR A 552 -6.67 -19.70 3.90
C TYR A 552 -7.28 -19.94 5.29
N ASP A 553 -8.49 -20.50 5.32
CA ASP A 553 -9.22 -20.79 6.55
C ASP A 553 -8.90 -22.18 7.15
N ASN A 554 -9.59 -22.55 8.23
CA ASN A 554 -9.39 -23.85 8.90
C ASN A 554 -9.83 -25.07 8.07
N TRP A 555 -10.57 -24.88 6.98
CA TRP A 555 -10.96 -25.93 6.05
C TRP A 555 -10.05 -25.99 4.81
N GLY A 556 -9.09 -25.08 4.70
CA GLY A 556 -8.19 -24.97 3.56
C GLY A 556 -8.80 -24.23 2.37
N GLN A 557 -9.90 -23.49 2.57
CA GLN A 557 -10.44 -22.61 1.54
C GLN A 557 -9.60 -21.34 1.51
N GLU A 558 -9.11 -21.00 0.32
CA GLU A 558 -8.29 -19.82 0.10
C GLU A 558 -9.13 -18.56 -0.12
N TRP A 559 -8.52 -17.42 0.19
CA TRP A 559 -9.01 -16.07 -0.03
C TRP A 559 -7.89 -15.18 -0.58
N PHE A 560 -8.16 -14.45 -1.65
CA PHE A 560 -7.22 -13.49 -2.24
C PHE A 560 -7.81 -12.08 -2.26
N SER A 561 -7.00 -11.06 -2.00
CA SER A 561 -7.43 -9.67 -2.21
C SER A 561 -6.24 -8.73 -2.29
N VAL A 562 -6.44 -7.53 -2.82
CA VAL A 562 -5.42 -6.49 -2.92
C VAL A 562 -5.96 -5.24 -2.28
N TRP A 563 -5.18 -4.65 -1.39
CA TRP A 563 -5.51 -3.36 -0.82
C TRP A 563 -5.44 -2.23 -1.86
N GLU A 564 -6.32 -1.26 -1.68
CA GLU A 564 -6.32 0.01 -2.42
C GLU A 564 -5.25 1.00 -1.93
N GLY A 565 -4.11 0.53 -1.41
CA GLY A 565 -3.07 1.39 -0.84
C GLY A 565 -3.52 2.25 0.36
N GLU A 566 -2.75 3.29 0.66
CA GLU A 566 -2.99 4.16 1.81
C GLU A 566 -3.63 5.51 1.41
N PRO A 567 -4.54 6.05 2.26
CA PRO A 567 -4.92 5.56 3.59
C PRO A 567 -6.18 4.68 3.63
N TYR A 568 -6.66 4.23 2.46
CA TYR A 568 -8.00 3.67 2.35
C TYR A 568 -8.04 2.17 2.66
N MET A 569 -7.06 1.38 2.22
CA MET A 569 -6.86 -0.02 2.58
C MET A 569 -8.10 -0.91 2.35
N TYR A 570 -8.92 -0.56 1.36
CA TYR A 570 -10.08 -1.36 0.97
C TYR A 570 -9.65 -2.64 0.25
N HIS A 571 -10.30 -3.75 0.53
CA HIS A 571 -10.00 -5.04 -0.08
C HIS A 571 -10.65 -5.15 -1.47
N SER A 572 -9.80 -5.19 -2.50
CA SER A 572 -10.13 -5.42 -3.91
C SER A 572 -11.39 -4.68 -4.34
N SER A 573 -11.34 -3.34 -4.23
CA SER A 573 -12.32 -2.45 -4.86
C SER A 573 -12.43 -2.83 -6.35
N VAL A 574 -13.65 -3.08 -6.83
CA VAL A 574 -13.88 -3.71 -8.15
C VAL A 574 -13.34 -2.82 -9.28
N ASP A 575 -13.57 -1.51 -9.22
CA ASP A 575 -13.07 -0.47 -10.12
C ASP A 575 -11.53 -0.33 -10.14
N VAL A 576 -10.88 -0.58 -9.02
CA VAL A 576 -9.42 -0.56 -8.88
C VAL A 576 -8.83 -1.82 -9.50
N GLU A 577 -9.44 -2.97 -9.24
CA GLU A 577 -9.04 -4.23 -9.86
C GLU A 577 -9.33 -4.25 -11.36
N TYR A 578 -10.36 -3.54 -11.82
CA TYR A 578 -10.58 -3.25 -13.24
C TYR A 578 -9.34 -2.62 -13.89
N THR A 579 -8.64 -1.76 -13.16
CA THR A 579 -7.38 -1.16 -13.63
C THR A 579 -6.18 -2.11 -13.45
N ASN A 580 -6.15 -2.88 -12.35
CA ASN A 580 -5.05 -3.81 -12.06
C ASN A 580 -5.04 -5.05 -12.95
N ALA A 581 -6.17 -5.43 -13.56
CA ALA A 581 -6.33 -6.78 -14.10
C ALA A 581 -5.39 -7.16 -15.25
N PHE A 582 -4.72 -6.21 -15.90
CA PHE A 582 -3.62 -6.52 -16.80
C PHE A 582 -2.45 -7.27 -16.11
N PHE A 583 -2.29 -7.16 -14.79
CA PHE A 583 -1.41 -8.04 -14.02
C PHE A 583 -1.88 -9.49 -14.08
N TYR A 584 -3.12 -9.78 -13.68
CA TYR A 584 -3.65 -11.14 -13.68
C TYR A 584 -3.65 -11.74 -15.09
N LEU A 585 -4.12 -10.97 -16.07
CA LEU A 585 -4.18 -11.38 -17.48
C LEU A 585 -2.79 -11.63 -18.09
N SER A 586 -1.72 -11.07 -17.52
CA SER A 586 -0.35 -11.29 -17.99
C SER A 586 0.36 -12.42 -17.24
N PHE A 587 0.09 -12.57 -15.94
CA PHE A 587 0.95 -13.38 -15.07
C PHE A 587 0.20 -14.45 -14.27
N TRP A 588 -1.08 -14.24 -13.91
CA TRP A 588 -1.77 -15.13 -12.98
C TRP A 588 -3.30 -15.07 -13.12
N PRO A 589 -3.88 -15.59 -14.23
CA PRO A 589 -5.30 -15.43 -14.53
C PRO A 589 -6.23 -16.11 -13.50
N ASP A 590 -5.78 -17.18 -12.83
CA ASP A 590 -6.58 -17.87 -11.82
C ASP A 590 -6.87 -16.99 -10.58
N LEU A 591 -6.04 -15.98 -10.29
CA LEU A 591 -6.34 -15.01 -9.23
C LEU A 591 -7.50 -14.08 -9.62
N LEU A 592 -7.61 -13.70 -10.90
CA LEU A 592 -8.78 -12.94 -11.37
C LEU A 592 -10.06 -13.78 -11.32
N LYS A 593 -9.98 -15.09 -11.62
CA LYS A 593 -11.12 -16.01 -11.42
C LYS A 593 -11.56 -16.04 -9.96
N THR A 594 -10.59 -16.09 -9.04
CA THR A 594 -10.83 -16.07 -7.60
C THR A 594 -11.57 -14.78 -7.20
N LEU A 595 -11.07 -13.61 -7.59
CA LEU A 595 -11.73 -12.32 -7.32
C LEU A 595 -13.16 -12.24 -7.90
N LEU A 596 -13.36 -12.71 -9.14
CA LEU A 596 -14.69 -12.75 -9.78
C LEU A 596 -15.69 -13.59 -8.98
N GLN A 597 -15.24 -14.65 -8.31
CA GLN A 597 -16.10 -15.50 -7.48
C GLN A 597 -16.26 -14.96 -6.05
N GLU A 598 -15.29 -14.23 -5.53
CA GLU A 598 -15.36 -13.61 -4.21
C GLU A 598 -16.30 -12.40 -4.19
N TRP A 599 -16.23 -11.54 -5.21
CA TRP A 599 -17.08 -10.35 -5.32
C TRP A 599 -18.57 -10.67 -5.32
N VAL A 600 -19.00 -11.73 -6.00
CA VAL A 600 -20.42 -12.12 -6.04
C VAL A 600 -20.95 -12.53 -4.66
N THR A 601 -20.07 -12.84 -3.70
CA THR A 601 -20.48 -13.12 -2.32
C THR A 601 -20.87 -11.87 -1.52
N PHE A 602 -20.63 -10.67 -2.09
CA PHE A 602 -20.99 -9.36 -1.53
C PHE A 602 -21.99 -8.58 -2.41
N GLU A 603 -22.76 -9.28 -3.25
CA GLU A 603 -23.87 -8.68 -3.99
C GLU A 603 -24.87 -7.95 -3.08
N LYS A 604 -25.45 -6.89 -3.64
CA LYS A 604 -26.53 -6.10 -3.07
C LYS A 604 -27.75 -6.12 -3.99
N GLU A 605 -28.91 -5.82 -3.43
CA GLU A 605 -30.16 -5.65 -4.18
C GLU A 605 -30.64 -4.19 -4.05
N LEU A 606 -30.79 -3.51 -5.19
CA LEU A 606 -31.37 -2.18 -5.30
C LEU A 606 -32.69 -2.24 -6.08
N GLU A 607 -33.39 -1.11 -6.23
CA GLU A 607 -34.67 -1.06 -6.96
C GLU A 607 -34.54 -1.52 -8.43
N GLN A 608 -33.39 -1.25 -9.06
CA GLN A 608 -33.10 -1.62 -10.45
C GLN A 608 -32.66 -3.09 -10.61
N GLY A 609 -32.38 -3.80 -9.51
CA GLY A 609 -31.91 -5.18 -9.49
C GLY A 609 -30.60 -5.34 -8.70
N LYS A 610 -29.87 -6.42 -8.99
CA LYS A 610 -28.61 -6.73 -8.31
C LYS A 610 -27.45 -5.87 -8.78
N CYS A 611 -26.59 -5.51 -7.84
CA CYS A 611 -25.31 -4.89 -8.12
C CYS A 611 -24.22 -5.39 -7.17
N LEU A 612 -22.98 -5.25 -7.58
CA LEU A 612 -21.83 -5.49 -6.71
C LEU A 612 -21.66 -4.40 -5.65
N SER A 613 -21.08 -4.81 -4.52
CA SER A 613 -20.46 -3.86 -3.59
C SER A 613 -19.19 -3.28 -4.20
N HIS A 614 -18.86 -2.04 -3.83
CA HIS A 614 -17.61 -1.38 -4.25
C HIS A 614 -16.37 -2.21 -3.87
N ASP A 615 -16.28 -2.60 -2.59
CA ASP A 615 -15.16 -3.35 -2.02
C ASP A 615 -15.64 -4.50 -1.13
N MET A 616 -14.69 -5.36 -0.74
CA MET A 616 -14.94 -6.53 0.11
C MET A 616 -14.70 -6.27 1.61
N GLY A 617 -14.20 -5.08 1.98
CA GLY A 617 -13.88 -4.70 3.36
C GLY A 617 -12.69 -3.77 3.47
N VAL A 618 -12.12 -3.63 4.68
CA VAL A 618 -11.04 -2.68 5.00
C VAL A 618 -10.08 -3.24 6.05
N GLU A 619 -8.81 -2.83 5.97
CA GLU A 619 -7.76 -3.22 6.92
C GLU A 619 -7.64 -4.75 7.07
N HIS A 620 -7.96 -5.31 8.24
CA HIS A 620 -7.89 -6.75 8.51
C HIS A 620 -9.27 -7.42 8.54
N TRP A 621 -10.26 -6.78 7.89
CA TRP A 621 -11.63 -7.26 7.82
C TRP A 621 -12.16 -7.24 6.37
N ALA A 622 -12.34 -8.42 5.77
CA ALA A 622 -13.06 -8.65 4.52
C ALA A 622 -14.51 -9.12 4.82
N ASN A 623 -15.31 -8.21 5.37
CA ASN A 623 -16.66 -8.49 5.88
C ASN A 623 -17.79 -7.79 5.10
N GLY A 624 -17.47 -7.17 3.96
CA GLY A 624 -18.37 -6.39 3.13
C GLY A 624 -18.00 -4.91 3.09
N MET A 625 -18.64 -4.18 2.17
CA MET A 625 -18.27 -2.82 1.78
C MET A 625 -17.96 -1.88 2.95
N ALA A 626 -16.78 -1.27 2.90
CA ALA A 626 -16.34 -0.24 3.82
C ALA A 626 -16.36 1.17 3.20
N TYR A 627 -16.26 1.29 1.88
CA TYR A 627 -16.39 2.57 1.17
C TYR A 627 -17.75 3.24 1.47
N PRO A 628 -17.83 4.59 1.57
CA PRO A 628 -19.00 5.27 2.14
C PRO A 628 -20.28 5.26 1.28
N HIS A 629 -20.20 4.90 -0.01
CA HIS A 629 -21.35 4.85 -0.92
C HIS A 629 -21.15 3.79 -2.03
N ASP A 630 -22.21 3.49 -2.77
CA ASP A 630 -22.19 2.51 -3.86
C ASP A 630 -21.86 3.16 -5.21
N MET A 631 -21.26 2.40 -6.14
CA MET A 631 -20.99 2.79 -7.54
C MET A 631 -21.56 1.77 -8.54
N PRO A 632 -22.86 1.44 -8.49
CA PRO A 632 -23.33 0.15 -8.96
C PRO A 632 -23.34 -0.02 -10.49
N VAL A 633 -23.46 1.05 -11.28
CA VAL A 633 -23.30 0.96 -12.75
C VAL A 633 -21.85 0.71 -13.12
N GLU A 634 -20.91 1.37 -12.45
CA GLU A 634 -19.47 1.19 -12.62
C GLU A 634 -19.07 -0.27 -12.30
N GLU A 635 -19.38 -0.75 -11.09
CA GLU A 635 -18.91 -2.07 -10.66
C GLU A 635 -19.54 -3.23 -11.46
N ASN A 636 -20.81 -3.09 -11.84
CA ASN A 636 -21.46 -4.09 -12.69
C ASN A 636 -20.84 -4.14 -14.08
N ALA A 637 -20.53 -2.98 -14.68
CA ALA A 637 -19.90 -2.93 -15.99
C ALA A 637 -18.47 -3.48 -15.93
N ASP A 638 -17.74 -3.17 -14.86
CA ASP A 638 -16.38 -3.64 -14.63
C ASP A 638 -16.30 -5.15 -14.47
N TYR A 639 -17.21 -5.74 -13.68
CA TYR A 639 -17.32 -7.20 -13.58
C TYR A 639 -17.55 -7.87 -14.94
N ILE A 640 -18.50 -7.37 -15.73
CA ILE A 640 -18.83 -7.94 -17.05
C ILE A 640 -17.61 -7.90 -17.98
N LEU A 641 -16.91 -6.76 -18.01
CA LEU A 641 -15.72 -6.56 -18.84
C LEU A 641 -14.55 -7.43 -18.38
N LEU A 642 -14.32 -7.54 -17.07
CA LEU A 642 -13.28 -8.39 -16.48
C LEU A 642 -13.53 -9.88 -16.75
N LEU A 643 -14.76 -10.36 -16.55
CA LEU A 643 -15.13 -11.75 -16.85
C LEU A 643 -14.92 -12.05 -18.34
N TYR A 644 -15.33 -11.14 -19.22
CA TYR A 644 -15.11 -11.28 -20.65
C TYR A 644 -13.63 -11.34 -21.02
N SER A 645 -12.81 -10.42 -20.50
CA SER A 645 -11.37 -10.42 -20.76
C SER A 645 -10.66 -11.64 -20.17
N MET A 646 -11.08 -12.11 -19.00
CA MET A 646 -10.58 -13.36 -18.41
C MET A 646 -10.90 -14.56 -19.32
N TRP A 647 -12.13 -14.65 -19.83
CA TRP A 647 -12.53 -15.70 -20.77
C TRP A 647 -11.68 -15.66 -22.05
N LYS A 648 -11.51 -14.49 -22.66
CA LYS A 648 -10.74 -14.35 -23.91
C LYS A 648 -9.26 -14.59 -23.71
N ASN A 649 -8.72 -14.29 -22.54
CA ASN A 649 -7.33 -14.56 -22.20
C ASN A 649 -7.07 -16.05 -21.91
N SER A 650 -7.92 -16.69 -21.10
CA SER A 650 -7.73 -18.08 -20.64
C SER A 650 -8.32 -19.14 -21.57
N GLY A 651 -9.31 -18.79 -22.39
CA GLY A 651 -10.10 -19.73 -23.18
C GLY A 651 -11.11 -20.56 -22.37
N ASP A 652 -11.26 -20.30 -21.07
CA ASP A 652 -12.08 -21.10 -20.15
C ASP A 652 -13.58 -20.82 -20.32
N THR A 653 -14.16 -21.38 -21.38
CA THR A 653 -15.57 -21.19 -21.75
C THR A 653 -16.53 -21.81 -20.72
N ALA A 654 -16.10 -22.84 -19.98
CA ALA A 654 -16.94 -23.45 -18.96
C ALA A 654 -17.14 -22.50 -17.76
N PHE A 655 -16.08 -21.79 -17.36
CA PHE A 655 -16.15 -20.82 -16.27
C PHE A 655 -17.11 -19.67 -16.58
N ILE A 656 -16.97 -19.00 -17.73
CA ILE A 656 -17.90 -17.92 -18.14
C ILE A 656 -19.34 -18.42 -18.21
N GLN A 657 -19.58 -19.64 -18.70
CA GLN A 657 -20.93 -20.21 -18.73
C GLN A 657 -21.51 -20.40 -17.32
N GLY A 658 -20.67 -20.77 -16.35
CA GLY A 658 -21.04 -20.86 -14.93
C GLY A 658 -21.43 -19.52 -14.32
N GLU A 659 -20.69 -18.44 -14.66
CA GLU A 659 -20.89 -17.10 -14.10
C GLU A 659 -21.93 -16.25 -14.87
N PHE A 660 -22.43 -16.73 -16.01
CA PHE A 660 -23.27 -15.94 -16.93
C PHE A 660 -24.58 -15.43 -16.30
N ALA A 661 -25.10 -16.09 -15.27
CA ALA A 661 -26.28 -15.61 -14.55
C ALA A 661 -26.05 -14.23 -13.91
N HIS A 662 -24.84 -13.98 -13.38
CA HIS A 662 -24.45 -12.67 -12.84
C HIS A 662 -24.37 -11.62 -13.95
N VAL A 663 -23.82 -11.98 -15.13
CA VAL A 663 -23.79 -11.10 -16.31
C VAL A 663 -25.20 -10.65 -16.71
N LEU A 664 -26.18 -11.56 -16.72
CA LEU A 664 -27.57 -11.24 -17.02
C LEU A 664 -28.16 -10.24 -16.01
N ASP A 665 -27.98 -10.52 -14.71
CA ASP A 665 -28.50 -9.67 -13.64
C ASP A 665 -27.88 -8.26 -13.70
N TYR A 666 -26.56 -8.17 -13.82
CA TYR A 666 -25.82 -6.91 -13.86
C TYR A 666 -26.10 -6.11 -15.13
N THR A 667 -26.21 -6.76 -16.29
CA THR A 667 -26.55 -6.07 -17.54
C THR A 667 -27.96 -5.49 -17.48
N ARG A 668 -28.93 -6.24 -16.94
CA ARG A 668 -30.31 -5.77 -16.76
C ARG A 668 -30.42 -4.63 -15.76
N PHE A 669 -29.60 -4.66 -14.70
CA PHE A 669 -29.48 -3.52 -13.78
C PHE A 669 -29.05 -2.26 -14.53
N ILE A 670 -28.00 -2.33 -15.36
CA ILE A 670 -27.52 -1.17 -16.13
C ILE A 670 -28.59 -0.69 -17.11
N PHE A 671 -29.34 -1.59 -17.77
CA PHE A 671 -30.48 -1.20 -18.61
C PHE A 671 -31.54 -0.41 -17.85
N ALA A 672 -31.82 -0.78 -16.60
CA ALA A 672 -32.83 -0.11 -15.78
C ALA A 672 -32.35 1.25 -15.24
N CYS A 673 -31.07 1.59 -15.38
CA CYS A 673 -30.51 2.88 -15.02
C CYS A 673 -30.63 3.96 -16.13
N ASP A 674 -31.07 3.59 -17.34
CA ASP A 674 -31.48 4.51 -18.40
C ASP A 674 -33.00 4.76 -18.30
N THR A 675 -33.39 5.91 -17.76
CA THR A 675 -34.79 6.27 -17.49
C THR A 675 -35.42 7.15 -18.58
N ASP A 676 -34.60 7.72 -19.47
CA ASP A 676 -35.06 8.57 -20.58
C ASP A 676 -34.96 7.92 -21.97
N GLY A 677 -34.37 6.72 -22.05
CA GLY A 677 -34.31 5.87 -23.23
C GLY A 677 -33.29 6.33 -24.25
N ASP A 678 -32.26 7.07 -23.85
CA ASP A 678 -31.20 7.54 -24.74
C ASP A 678 -29.95 6.67 -24.78
N GLY A 679 -29.95 5.56 -24.02
CA GLY A 679 -28.89 4.57 -23.94
C GLY A 679 -27.84 4.86 -22.87
N LEU A 680 -27.84 6.04 -22.25
CA LEU A 680 -26.90 6.38 -21.19
C LEU A 680 -27.53 6.19 -19.80
N PRO A 681 -26.77 5.68 -18.82
CA PRO A 681 -27.24 5.67 -17.43
C PRO A 681 -27.45 7.09 -16.87
N ASP A 682 -28.59 7.34 -16.22
CA ASP A 682 -28.96 8.62 -15.61
C ASP A 682 -29.30 8.55 -14.11
N ILE A 683 -29.37 7.34 -13.56
CA ILE A 683 -29.41 7.06 -12.11
C ILE A 683 -28.32 6.06 -11.73
N ASN A 684 -27.94 6.07 -10.44
CA ASN A 684 -26.88 5.23 -9.89
C ASN A 684 -25.52 5.37 -10.63
N VAL A 685 -25.15 6.62 -10.92
CA VAL A 685 -24.04 7.02 -11.83
C VAL A 685 -22.74 7.39 -11.13
N ASP A 686 -22.65 7.21 -9.81
CA ASP A 686 -21.38 7.38 -9.09
C ASP A 686 -20.36 6.36 -9.63
N ASN A 687 -19.10 6.77 -9.76
CA ASN A 687 -18.05 6.00 -10.44
C ASN A 687 -16.65 6.23 -9.85
N THR A 688 -15.67 5.45 -10.35
CA THR A 688 -14.29 5.40 -9.84
C THR A 688 -13.59 6.75 -9.76
N ILE A 689 -13.96 7.75 -10.58
CA ILE A 689 -13.27 9.05 -10.58
C ILE A 689 -13.78 9.90 -9.41
N ASP A 690 -13.47 9.46 -8.20
CA ASP A 690 -13.99 10.00 -6.94
C ASP A 690 -13.39 11.35 -6.52
N GLN A 691 -12.28 11.71 -7.15
CA GLN A 691 -11.69 13.04 -7.14
C GLN A 691 -12.12 13.89 -8.34
N GLY A 692 -13.12 13.42 -9.08
CA GLY A 692 -13.74 14.04 -10.25
C GLY A 692 -14.45 15.35 -9.93
N SER A 693 -14.70 16.16 -10.96
CA SER A 693 -15.71 17.21 -10.81
C SER A 693 -17.10 16.57 -10.79
N ARG A 694 -18.12 17.34 -10.40
CA ARG A 694 -19.51 16.86 -10.46
C ARG A 694 -19.89 16.36 -11.86
N ALA A 695 -19.34 16.97 -12.91
CA ALA A 695 -19.57 16.57 -14.30
C ALA A 695 -19.04 15.16 -14.61
N VAL A 696 -17.95 14.77 -13.96
CA VAL A 696 -17.24 13.50 -14.19
C VAL A 696 -17.78 12.38 -13.29
N GLN A 697 -18.07 12.67 -12.02
CA GLN A 697 -18.40 11.62 -11.06
C GLN A 697 -19.91 11.41 -10.88
N HIS A 698 -20.69 12.49 -10.77
CA HIS A 698 -22.07 12.42 -10.26
C HIS A 698 -23.14 12.83 -11.28
N ALA A 699 -22.72 13.28 -12.45
CA ALA A 699 -23.64 13.80 -13.45
C ALA A 699 -24.44 12.68 -14.10
N ARG A 700 -25.63 12.98 -14.58
CA ARG A 700 -26.40 12.06 -15.43
C ARG A 700 -25.84 12.04 -16.84
N ASN A 701 -26.08 10.96 -17.59
CA ASN A 701 -25.77 10.87 -19.02
C ASN A 701 -24.29 11.20 -19.30
N GLN A 702 -23.40 10.58 -18.54
CA GLN A 702 -21.95 10.74 -18.69
C GLN A 702 -21.46 9.94 -19.89
N THR A 703 -20.55 10.52 -20.67
CA THR A 703 -19.90 9.80 -21.78
C THR A 703 -19.07 8.64 -21.28
N TYR A 704 -18.37 8.82 -20.15
CA TYR A 704 -17.54 7.78 -19.52
C TYR A 704 -18.34 6.51 -19.21
N LEU A 705 -19.34 6.61 -18.33
CA LEU A 705 -20.19 5.48 -17.96
C LEU A 705 -21.02 4.95 -19.14
N GLY A 706 -21.45 5.82 -20.05
CA GLY A 706 -22.15 5.41 -21.27
C GLY A 706 -21.32 4.49 -22.15
N VAL A 707 -20.04 4.84 -22.37
CA VAL A 707 -19.12 4.02 -23.18
C VAL A 707 -18.68 2.77 -22.44
N LYS A 708 -18.55 2.82 -21.10
CA LYS A 708 -18.32 1.62 -20.28
C LYS A 708 -19.52 0.66 -20.33
N ALA A 709 -20.75 1.18 -20.23
CA ALA A 709 -21.98 0.40 -20.43
C ALA A 709 -22.07 -0.19 -21.85
N LEU A 710 -21.72 0.58 -22.89
CA LEU A 710 -21.59 0.05 -24.26
C LEU A 710 -20.64 -1.16 -24.30
N GLY A 711 -19.48 -1.01 -23.65
CA GLY A 711 -18.50 -2.08 -23.52
C GLY A 711 -19.09 -3.34 -22.90
N ALA A 712 -19.76 -3.17 -21.75
CA ALA A 712 -20.42 -4.25 -21.03
C ALA A 712 -21.52 -4.92 -21.87
N TYR A 713 -22.36 -4.16 -22.58
CA TYR A 713 -23.42 -4.71 -23.44
C TYR A 713 -22.85 -5.57 -24.58
N ARG A 714 -21.73 -5.14 -25.18
CA ARG A 714 -21.05 -5.92 -26.23
C ARG A 714 -20.45 -7.21 -25.67
N ALA A 715 -19.75 -7.13 -24.55
CA ALA A 715 -19.20 -8.29 -23.86
C ALA A 715 -20.30 -9.28 -23.43
N ALA A 716 -21.38 -8.78 -22.82
CA ALA A 716 -22.52 -9.58 -22.39
C ALA A 716 -23.23 -10.26 -23.58
N SER A 717 -23.38 -9.56 -24.70
CA SER A 717 -23.94 -10.11 -25.94
C SER A 717 -23.10 -11.25 -26.51
N GLU A 718 -21.77 -11.10 -26.51
CA GLU A 718 -20.85 -12.14 -26.99
C GLU A 718 -20.90 -13.38 -26.06
N MET A 719 -20.88 -13.17 -24.74
CA MET A 719 -21.00 -14.24 -23.74
C MET A 719 -22.36 -14.95 -23.80
N ALA A 720 -23.43 -14.22 -24.10
CA ALA A 720 -24.77 -14.79 -24.33
C ALA A 720 -24.80 -15.70 -25.57
N GLY A 721 -24.12 -15.28 -26.64
CA GLY A 721 -23.95 -16.09 -27.86
C GLY A 721 -23.15 -17.37 -27.65
N ALA A 722 -22.27 -17.38 -26.65
CA ALA A 722 -21.45 -18.53 -26.28
C ALA A 722 -22.11 -19.51 -25.28
N GLN A 723 -23.34 -19.23 -24.84
CA GLN A 723 -24.10 -20.17 -24.02
C GLN A 723 -24.59 -21.36 -24.87
N ASP A 724 -24.80 -22.52 -24.24
CA ASP A 724 -25.38 -23.69 -24.91
C ASP A 724 -26.78 -23.42 -25.51
N SER A 725 -27.52 -22.50 -24.89
CA SER A 725 -28.81 -22.01 -25.36
C SER A 725 -28.81 -20.48 -25.37
N PRO A 726 -28.32 -19.84 -26.45
CA PRO A 726 -28.23 -18.38 -26.52
C PRO A 726 -29.59 -17.69 -26.37
N ASP A 727 -29.66 -16.69 -25.50
CA ASP A 727 -30.85 -15.85 -25.32
C ASP A 727 -30.87 -14.74 -26.39
N ALA A 728 -31.57 -15.02 -27.50
CA ALA A 728 -31.67 -14.10 -28.63
C ALA A 728 -32.38 -12.78 -28.28
N GLU A 729 -33.31 -12.77 -27.32
CA GLU A 729 -33.98 -11.55 -26.89
C GLU A 729 -33.04 -10.65 -26.09
N PHE A 730 -32.24 -11.24 -25.20
CA PHE A 730 -31.20 -10.53 -24.47
C PHE A 730 -30.11 -9.97 -25.39
N ILE A 731 -29.62 -10.76 -26.35
CA ILE A 731 -28.64 -10.32 -27.36
C ILE A 731 -29.17 -9.12 -28.13
N ALA A 732 -30.40 -9.21 -28.66
CA ALA A 732 -31.03 -8.12 -29.40
C ALA A 732 -31.22 -6.87 -28.52
N ALA A 733 -31.55 -7.05 -27.23
CA ALA A 733 -31.65 -5.95 -26.29
C ALA A 733 -30.29 -5.24 -26.10
N CYS A 734 -29.20 -5.98 -25.90
CA CYS A 734 -27.84 -5.42 -25.82
C CYS A 734 -27.50 -4.61 -27.08
N GLU A 735 -27.72 -5.18 -28.26
CA GLU A 735 -27.45 -4.52 -29.55
C GLU A 735 -28.28 -3.24 -29.73
N GLU A 736 -29.55 -3.24 -29.29
CA GLU A 736 -30.41 -2.06 -29.31
C GLU A 736 -29.82 -0.92 -28.46
N ARG A 737 -29.33 -1.22 -27.25
CA ARG A 737 -28.74 -0.20 -26.35
C ARG A 737 -27.43 0.35 -26.92
N VAL A 738 -26.60 -0.50 -27.51
CA VAL A 738 -25.41 -0.05 -28.24
C VAL A 738 -25.78 0.89 -29.39
N GLY A 739 -26.87 0.60 -30.12
CA GLY A 739 -27.41 1.47 -31.16
C GLY A 739 -27.91 2.82 -30.63
N LEU A 740 -28.54 2.85 -29.45
CA LEU A 740 -28.95 4.08 -28.77
C LEU A 740 -27.74 4.94 -28.37
N ILE A 741 -26.74 4.33 -27.75
CA ILE A 741 -25.51 5.02 -27.32
C ILE A 741 -24.78 5.61 -28.54
N ASN A 742 -24.67 4.87 -29.65
CA ASN A 742 -24.09 5.40 -30.89
C ASN A 742 -24.81 6.67 -31.37
N ARG A 743 -26.15 6.68 -31.38
CA ARG A 743 -26.93 7.86 -31.76
C ARG A 743 -26.70 9.01 -30.78
N THR A 744 -26.71 8.75 -29.48
CA THR A 744 -26.49 9.78 -28.45
C THR A 744 -25.09 10.38 -28.53
N LEU A 745 -24.06 9.57 -28.78
CA LEU A 745 -22.70 10.04 -29.04
C LEU A 745 -22.65 10.99 -30.25
N GLU A 746 -23.33 10.64 -31.34
CA GLU A 746 -23.32 11.43 -32.57
C GLU A 746 -24.16 12.72 -32.50
N GLU A 747 -25.36 12.62 -31.94
CA GLU A 747 -26.38 13.68 -32.01
C GLU A 747 -26.35 14.63 -30.81
N LYS A 748 -25.92 14.15 -29.64
CA LYS A 748 -25.97 14.93 -28.38
C LYS A 748 -24.60 15.26 -27.79
N LEU A 749 -23.62 14.36 -27.87
CA LEU A 749 -22.36 14.49 -27.12
C LEU A 749 -21.17 14.98 -27.96
N TRP A 750 -21.17 14.79 -29.27
CA TRP A 750 -20.04 15.25 -30.11
C TRP A 750 -20.05 16.78 -30.29
N LEU A 751 -18.97 17.44 -29.88
CA LEU A 751 -18.84 18.91 -29.90
C LEU A 751 -18.02 19.44 -31.08
N GLY A 752 -17.56 18.57 -31.97
CA GLY A 752 -16.83 18.91 -33.20
C GLY A 752 -15.36 18.47 -33.20
N ASP A 753 -14.71 18.42 -32.04
CA ASP A 753 -13.34 17.92 -31.87
C ASP A 753 -13.11 17.03 -30.64
N HIS A 754 -14.12 16.91 -29.77
CA HIS A 754 -14.14 16.04 -28.60
C HIS A 754 -15.60 15.71 -28.22
N PHE A 755 -15.78 14.71 -27.35
CA PHE A 755 -17.06 14.43 -26.72
C PHE A 755 -17.24 15.27 -25.46
N ALA A 756 -18.47 15.72 -25.21
CA ALA A 756 -18.88 16.29 -23.93
C ALA A 756 -18.60 15.28 -22.79
N VAL A 757 -18.32 15.76 -21.59
CA VAL A 757 -18.18 14.95 -20.37
C VAL A 757 -19.53 14.30 -20.01
N CYS A 758 -20.61 15.08 -20.06
CA CYS A 758 -21.97 14.62 -19.78
C CYS A 758 -23.04 15.54 -20.42
N ALA A 759 -24.28 15.04 -20.53
CA ALA A 759 -25.41 15.81 -21.04
C ALA A 759 -26.27 16.48 -19.94
N ASP A 760 -25.99 16.27 -18.65
CA ASP A 760 -26.82 16.72 -17.53
C ASP A 760 -27.03 18.25 -17.46
N PRO A 761 -28.23 18.78 -17.74
CA PRO A 761 -28.47 20.23 -17.73
C PRO A 761 -28.28 20.88 -16.34
N ALA A 762 -28.20 20.11 -15.25
CA ALA A 762 -27.89 20.60 -13.91
C ALA A 762 -26.39 20.90 -13.69
N VAL A 763 -25.54 20.52 -14.64
CA VAL A 763 -24.10 20.78 -14.64
C VAL A 763 -23.81 22.01 -15.53
N PRO A 764 -22.95 22.96 -15.09
CA PRO A 764 -22.57 24.11 -15.90
C PRO A 764 -22.05 23.69 -17.27
N GLN A 765 -22.45 24.43 -18.32
CA GLN A 765 -22.07 24.12 -19.70
C GLN A 765 -20.54 24.00 -19.88
N SER A 766 -19.76 24.85 -19.23
CA SER A 766 -18.29 24.81 -19.29
C SER A 766 -17.66 23.53 -18.73
N GLU A 767 -18.33 22.85 -17.80
CA GLU A 767 -17.87 21.56 -17.25
C GLU A 767 -18.39 20.39 -18.08
N ARG A 768 -19.64 20.48 -18.57
CA ARG A 768 -20.20 19.50 -19.50
C ARG A 768 -19.41 19.40 -20.80
N GLU A 769 -18.99 20.54 -21.34
CA GLU A 769 -18.29 20.64 -22.61
C GLU A 769 -16.76 20.72 -22.42
N ALA A 770 -16.25 20.27 -21.28
CA ALA A 770 -14.81 20.19 -21.05
C ALA A 770 -14.19 19.02 -21.81
N TYR A 771 -12.91 19.14 -22.16
CA TYR A 771 -12.14 18.00 -22.65
C TYR A 771 -11.89 17.01 -21.52
N SER A 772 -12.08 15.72 -21.75
CA SER A 772 -11.87 14.65 -20.77
C SER A 772 -11.08 13.50 -21.35
N ILE A 773 -10.18 12.90 -20.56
CA ILE A 773 -9.41 11.72 -20.99
C ILE A 773 -10.20 10.41 -20.93
N TYR A 774 -11.45 10.44 -20.46
CA TYR A 774 -12.22 9.25 -20.10
C TYR A 774 -13.19 8.76 -21.17
N ALA A 775 -13.45 9.53 -22.23
CA ALA A 775 -14.52 9.22 -23.18
C ALA A 775 -14.39 7.82 -23.81
N SER A 776 -13.17 7.34 -24.07
CA SER A 776 -12.90 6.02 -24.66
C SER A 776 -12.50 4.94 -23.65
N ASN A 777 -12.52 5.23 -22.34
CA ASN A 777 -11.93 4.37 -21.32
C ASN A 777 -12.53 2.94 -21.31
N GLY A 778 -13.85 2.82 -21.43
CA GLY A 778 -14.57 1.54 -21.45
C GLY A 778 -14.32 0.66 -22.68
N LEU A 779 -13.56 1.11 -23.67
CA LEU A 779 -13.28 0.34 -24.89
C LEU A 779 -12.07 -0.59 -24.76
N LEU A 780 -11.17 -0.34 -23.81
CA LEU A 780 -9.83 -0.95 -23.81
C LEU A 780 -9.88 -2.48 -23.81
N TYR A 781 -10.68 -3.07 -22.93
CA TYR A 781 -10.79 -4.53 -22.81
C TYR A 781 -11.38 -5.19 -24.06
N LEU A 782 -12.36 -4.54 -24.71
CA LEU A 782 -12.91 -5.05 -25.96
C LEU A 782 -11.86 -5.02 -27.07
N LEU A 783 -11.16 -3.89 -27.20
CA LEU A 783 -10.13 -3.73 -28.21
C LEU A 783 -8.96 -4.70 -28.00
N ALA A 784 -8.55 -4.92 -26.76
CA ALA A 784 -7.48 -5.87 -26.38
C ALA A 784 -7.89 -7.34 -26.56
N ALA A 785 -9.19 -7.66 -26.50
CA ALA A 785 -9.73 -8.97 -26.84
C ALA A 785 -10.07 -9.12 -28.33
N GLY A 786 -9.99 -8.03 -29.10
CA GLY A 786 -10.38 -8.00 -30.52
C GLY A 786 -11.88 -8.05 -30.78
N LEU A 787 -12.71 -7.74 -29.79
CA LEU A 787 -14.15 -7.59 -30.00
C LEU A 787 -14.45 -6.27 -30.69
N ASP A 788 -15.26 -6.31 -31.74
CA ASP A 788 -15.82 -5.11 -32.34
C ASP A 788 -16.79 -4.44 -31.34
N PRO A 789 -16.51 -3.19 -30.91
CA PRO A 789 -17.39 -2.45 -30.02
C PRO A 789 -18.74 -2.10 -30.67
N ALA A 790 -18.93 -2.38 -31.97
CA ALA A 790 -20.09 -2.02 -32.77
C ALA A 790 -20.38 -0.50 -32.72
N LEU A 791 -19.31 0.29 -32.64
CA LEU A 791 -19.35 1.71 -32.86
C LEU A 791 -19.44 1.99 -34.36
N THR A 792 -20.19 3.03 -34.76
CA THR A 792 -20.17 3.46 -36.15
C THR A 792 -18.76 3.87 -36.55
N ALA A 793 -18.41 3.73 -37.84
CA ALA A 793 -17.12 4.22 -38.35
C ALA A 793 -16.90 5.70 -38.01
N SER A 794 -17.97 6.51 -38.02
CA SER A 794 -17.91 7.91 -37.61
C SER A 794 -17.54 8.06 -36.13
N ASN A 795 -18.13 7.27 -35.22
CA ASN A 795 -17.80 7.34 -33.80
C ASN A 795 -16.38 6.85 -33.50
N ILE A 796 -15.89 5.81 -34.18
CA ILE A 796 -14.50 5.39 -34.06
C ILE A 796 -13.54 6.53 -34.43
N ASP A 797 -13.78 7.22 -35.54
CA ASP A 797 -12.95 8.36 -35.95
C ASP A 797 -13.05 9.54 -34.96
N LYS A 798 -14.25 9.77 -34.40
CA LYS A 798 -14.46 10.78 -33.34
C LYS A 798 -13.71 10.42 -32.06
N PHE A 799 -13.67 9.16 -31.63
CA PHE A 799 -12.88 8.75 -30.45
C PHE A 799 -11.38 8.93 -30.68
N ARG A 800 -10.87 8.62 -31.89
CA ARG A 800 -9.48 8.90 -32.25
C ARG A 800 -9.17 10.40 -32.16
N GLN A 801 -10.06 11.24 -32.69
CA GLN A 801 -9.91 12.69 -32.65
C GLN A 801 -10.02 13.24 -31.22
N ASP A 802 -11.02 12.79 -30.46
CA ASP A 802 -11.25 13.15 -29.06
C ASP A 802 -10.02 12.85 -28.22
N LEU A 803 -9.47 11.63 -28.29
CA LEU A 803 -8.32 11.25 -27.47
C LEU A 803 -7.11 12.15 -27.72
N VAL A 804 -6.87 12.53 -28.98
CA VAL A 804 -5.79 13.47 -29.35
C VAL A 804 -6.08 14.87 -28.81
N SER A 805 -7.27 15.40 -29.06
CA SER A 805 -7.69 16.73 -28.61
C SER A 805 -7.66 16.84 -27.09
N ALA A 806 -8.28 15.89 -26.40
CA ALA A 806 -8.37 15.84 -24.95
C ALA A 806 -6.99 15.70 -24.31
N THR A 807 -6.14 14.80 -24.81
CA THR A 807 -4.76 14.68 -24.30
C THR A 807 -4.02 16.01 -24.40
N SER A 808 -4.08 16.67 -25.55
CA SER A 808 -3.41 17.96 -25.77
C SER A 808 -3.91 19.05 -24.81
N ARG A 809 -5.22 19.11 -24.55
CA ARG A 809 -5.87 20.14 -23.71
C ARG A 809 -5.72 19.89 -22.21
N THR A 810 -5.61 18.63 -21.81
CA THR A 810 -5.51 18.22 -20.39
C THR A 810 -4.07 18.01 -19.94
N MET A 811 -3.10 17.90 -20.85
CA MET A 811 -1.71 17.67 -20.50
C MET A 811 -1.17 18.75 -19.56
N ARG A 812 -0.50 18.32 -18.50
CA ARG A 812 0.27 19.12 -17.54
C ARG A 812 1.70 18.59 -17.47
N ARG A 813 2.44 19.00 -16.44
CA ARG A 813 3.86 18.65 -16.30
C ARG A 813 4.07 17.14 -16.25
N TYR A 814 3.29 16.43 -15.44
CA TYR A 814 3.47 15.01 -15.14
C TYR A 814 2.44 14.10 -15.83
N GLY A 815 1.57 14.64 -16.66
CA GLY A 815 0.52 13.91 -17.37
C GLY A 815 -0.77 14.71 -17.50
N SER A 816 -1.82 14.10 -18.03
CA SER A 816 -3.11 14.75 -18.22
C SER A 816 -3.98 14.68 -16.98
N VAL A 817 -4.60 15.81 -16.64
CA VAL A 817 -5.65 15.88 -15.62
C VAL A 817 -6.97 15.28 -16.13
N HIS A 818 -7.92 15.01 -15.23
CA HIS A 818 -9.20 14.40 -15.56
C HIS A 818 -9.99 15.18 -16.63
N THR A 819 -10.07 16.51 -16.48
CA THR A 819 -10.78 17.42 -17.37
C THR A 819 -10.04 18.73 -17.59
N SER A 820 -10.30 19.43 -18.70
CA SER A 820 -9.68 20.73 -18.96
C SER A 820 -10.21 21.89 -18.09
N VAL A 821 -11.27 21.65 -17.31
CA VAL A 821 -11.95 22.63 -16.46
C VAL A 821 -12.32 21.98 -15.13
N ASN A 822 -12.26 22.76 -14.05
CA ASN A 822 -12.75 22.44 -12.70
C ASN A 822 -12.27 21.11 -12.11
N ASN A 823 -11.09 20.63 -12.53
CA ASN A 823 -10.41 19.52 -11.89
C ASN A 823 -8.97 19.44 -12.39
N GLU A 824 -8.03 19.88 -11.57
CA GLU A 824 -6.61 19.83 -11.91
C GLU A 824 -5.91 18.63 -11.26
N ASN A 825 -6.60 17.51 -11.06
CA ASN A 825 -5.98 16.27 -10.59
C ASN A 825 -5.70 15.35 -11.77
N GLN A 826 -4.56 14.66 -11.73
CA GLN A 826 -4.25 13.56 -12.64
C GLN A 826 -4.09 12.25 -11.89
N TRP A 827 -4.43 11.14 -12.55
CA TRP A 827 -4.07 9.79 -12.13
C TRP A 827 -3.09 9.15 -13.14
N VAL A 828 -1.95 8.64 -12.66
CA VAL A 828 -0.93 8.01 -13.52
C VAL A 828 -1.48 6.75 -14.19
N SER A 829 -2.21 5.93 -13.45
CA SER A 829 -2.87 4.73 -13.94
C SER A 829 -3.84 5.02 -15.11
N GLN A 830 -4.68 6.04 -14.97
CA GLN A 830 -5.64 6.44 -16.01
C GLN A 830 -4.97 7.09 -17.22
N ASN A 831 -3.81 7.72 -17.02
CA ASN A 831 -2.96 8.18 -18.11
C ASN A 831 -2.35 7.01 -18.91
N LEU A 832 -1.88 5.95 -18.23
CA LEU A 832 -1.40 4.71 -18.86
C LEU A 832 -2.54 4.01 -19.62
N TRP A 833 -3.74 3.95 -19.03
CA TRP A 833 -4.94 3.40 -19.65
C TRP A 833 -5.31 4.13 -20.96
N ARG A 834 -5.33 5.46 -20.92
CA ARG A 834 -5.56 6.32 -22.09
C ARG A 834 -4.50 6.07 -23.16
N ASP A 835 -3.24 6.01 -22.77
CA ASP A 835 -2.13 5.74 -23.69
C ASP A 835 -2.33 4.41 -24.41
N ALA A 836 -2.63 3.35 -23.68
CA ALA A 836 -2.89 2.02 -24.22
C ALA A 836 -4.10 2.03 -25.16
N THR A 837 -5.19 2.68 -24.77
CA THR A 837 -6.39 2.83 -25.63
C THR A 837 -6.06 3.50 -26.96
N GLY A 838 -5.22 4.54 -26.96
CA GLY A 838 -4.78 5.20 -28.19
C GLY A 838 -3.94 4.31 -29.12
N PHE A 839 -3.16 3.38 -28.57
CA PHE A 839 -2.48 2.35 -29.35
C PHE A 839 -3.50 1.44 -30.06
N TRP A 840 -4.44 0.85 -29.34
CA TRP A 840 -5.40 -0.09 -29.93
C TRP A 840 -6.40 0.56 -30.90
N LEU A 841 -6.77 1.82 -30.67
CA LEU A 841 -7.58 2.60 -31.63
C LEU A 841 -6.84 2.89 -32.94
N GLY A 842 -5.53 2.68 -32.99
CA GLY A 842 -4.73 2.87 -34.19
C GLY A 842 -4.47 4.33 -34.53
N ILE A 843 -4.42 5.22 -33.53
CA ILE A 843 -4.28 6.67 -33.76
C ILE A 843 -2.95 6.96 -34.49
N PRO A 844 -2.99 7.62 -35.67
CA PRO A 844 -1.78 7.95 -36.42
C PRO A 844 -0.79 8.80 -35.61
N GLY A 845 0.46 8.37 -35.55
CA GLY A 845 1.53 9.09 -34.84
C GLY A 845 1.49 9.01 -33.31
N TRP A 846 0.47 8.38 -32.71
CA TRP A 846 0.35 8.19 -31.26
C TRP A 846 1.60 7.58 -30.58
N PRO A 847 2.26 6.57 -31.17
CA PRO A 847 3.44 5.95 -30.57
C PRO A 847 4.63 6.91 -30.42
N GLY A 848 4.73 7.95 -31.26
CA GLY A 848 5.87 8.86 -31.28
C GLY A 848 6.07 9.68 -29.99
N GLY A 849 5.03 9.85 -29.17
CA GLY A 849 5.10 10.60 -27.92
C GLY A 849 5.19 9.73 -26.65
N GLN A 850 5.19 8.39 -26.77
CA GLN A 850 5.06 7.51 -25.60
C GLN A 850 6.26 7.61 -24.66
N SER A 851 7.47 7.71 -25.19
CA SER A 851 8.69 7.83 -24.37
C SER A 851 8.66 9.07 -23.48
N ASP A 852 8.20 10.20 -24.02
CA ASP A 852 8.06 11.45 -23.28
C ASP A 852 6.97 11.35 -22.20
N ARG A 853 5.85 10.68 -22.49
CA ARG A 853 4.78 10.43 -21.52
C ARG A 853 5.25 9.56 -20.35
N LEU A 854 5.90 8.44 -20.63
CA LEU A 854 6.49 7.57 -19.59
C LEU A 854 7.51 8.33 -18.74
N THR A 855 8.34 9.16 -19.37
CA THR A 855 9.31 10.02 -18.65
C THR A 855 8.60 11.01 -17.72
N ARG A 856 7.45 11.56 -18.10
CA ARG A 856 6.65 12.45 -17.24
C ARG A 856 6.08 11.71 -16.03
N TYR A 857 5.57 10.50 -16.23
CA TYR A 857 5.03 9.65 -15.14
C TYR A 857 6.13 9.25 -14.16
N TRP A 858 7.27 8.80 -14.67
CA TRP A 858 8.42 8.46 -13.82
C TRP A 858 8.95 9.68 -13.07
N ASN A 859 9.06 10.84 -13.71
CA ASN A 859 9.50 12.08 -13.06
C ASN A 859 8.58 12.49 -11.88
N LEU A 860 7.30 12.11 -11.89
CA LEU A 860 6.41 12.29 -10.75
C LEU A 860 6.79 11.37 -9.60
N GLN A 861 6.90 10.06 -9.89
CA GLN A 861 7.22 9.05 -8.89
C GLN A 861 8.58 9.35 -8.25
N TYR A 862 9.60 9.64 -9.06
CA TYR A 862 10.91 10.05 -8.60
C TYR A 862 10.85 11.32 -7.73
N LEU A 863 10.11 12.35 -8.15
CA LEU A 863 9.97 13.57 -7.35
C LEU A 863 9.40 13.26 -5.96
N TYR A 864 8.33 12.46 -5.89
CA TYR A 864 7.67 12.15 -4.63
C TYR A 864 8.52 11.20 -3.77
N ALA A 865 9.16 10.20 -4.36
CA ALA A 865 10.09 9.33 -3.65
C ALA A 865 11.32 10.08 -3.09
N SER A 866 11.79 11.15 -3.75
CA SER A 866 12.90 11.98 -3.26
C SER A 866 12.48 13.10 -2.29
N ARG A 867 11.21 13.52 -2.30
CA ARG A 867 10.74 14.73 -1.60
C ARG A 867 9.56 14.51 -0.66
N LYS A 868 9.06 13.29 -0.58
CA LYS A 868 7.91 12.85 0.24
C LYS A 868 8.14 11.38 0.64
N ASN A 869 7.08 10.70 1.05
CA ASN A 869 7.06 9.27 1.38
C ASN A 869 5.70 8.68 0.97
N GLY A 870 5.66 7.50 0.38
CA GLY A 870 4.42 6.89 -0.10
C GLY A 870 4.59 5.95 -1.28
N GLY A 871 5.81 5.54 -1.65
CA GLY A 871 6.01 4.58 -2.75
C GLY A 871 5.43 5.07 -4.09
N PHE A 872 4.53 4.27 -4.69
CA PHE A 872 3.80 4.65 -5.90
C PHE A 872 2.62 5.55 -5.55
N TRP A 873 2.58 6.71 -6.19
CA TRP A 873 1.52 7.69 -6.07
C TRP A 873 0.70 7.74 -7.34
N ASP A 874 -0.60 7.44 -7.24
CA ASP A 874 -1.44 7.55 -8.42
C ASP A 874 -1.80 9.03 -8.72
N VAL A 875 -1.97 9.85 -7.69
CA VAL A 875 -2.49 11.23 -7.82
C VAL A 875 -1.41 12.29 -7.92
N CYS A 876 -1.64 13.28 -8.78
CA CYS A 876 -1.02 14.59 -8.69
C CYS A 876 -2.06 15.70 -8.93
N ALA A 877 -2.31 16.53 -7.91
CA ALA A 877 -3.15 17.72 -8.02
C ALA A 877 -2.33 18.96 -8.42
N TYR A 878 -2.80 19.77 -9.38
CA TYR A 878 -2.16 21.00 -9.85
C TYR A 878 -3.03 22.22 -9.48
N ASN A 879 -2.97 22.74 -8.25
CA ASN A 879 -3.88 23.81 -7.83
C ASN A 879 -3.70 25.15 -8.61
N PRO A 880 -4.71 25.68 -9.34
CA PRO A 880 -4.68 27.02 -9.91
C PRO A 880 -5.35 28.02 -8.94
N GLY A 881 -4.57 28.86 -8.27
CA GLY A 881 -5.09 30.03 -7.54
C GLY A 881 -5.34 29.86 -6.03
N ARG A 882 -4.84 28.80 -5.40
CA ARG A 882 -4.70 28.75 -3.94
C ARG A 882 -3.23 28.83 -3.56
N GLU A 883 -2.85 29.91 -2.89
CA GLU A 883 -1.86 29.77 -1.82
C GLU A 883 -2.38 28.68 -0.88
N GLU A 884 -1.59 27.62 -0.76
CA GLU A 884 -1.39 26.86 0.47
C GLU A 884 -2.65 26.43 1.25
N ARG A 885 -3.30 25.31 0.87
CA ARG A 885 -3.98 24.43 1.85
C ARG A 885 -3.96 22.98 1.41
N TYR A 886 -3.00 22.28 2.02
CA TYR A 886 -2.69 20.86 1.96
C TYR A 886 -3.88 19.91 2.10
N GLY A 887 -3.92 18.94 1.20
CA GLY A 887 -4.35 17.57 1.46
C GLY A 887 -3.20 16.62 1.09
N ALA A 888 -2.17 16.54 1.92
CA ALA A 888 -1.71 15.25 2.41
C ALA A 888 -2.35 15.11 3.79
N MET A 889 -2.51 13.90 4.32
CA MET A 889 -3.03 13.74 5.68
C MET A 889 -2.35 14.73 6.65
N ARG A 890 -3.20 15.51 7.33
CA ARG A 890 -2.89 16.79 7.99
C ARG A 890 -1.60 16.75 8.82
N GLY A 891 -0.60 17.54 8.41
CA GLY A 891 0.44 18.10 9.29
C GLY A 891 0.44 19.64 9.15
N PRO A 892 0.39 20.43 10.24
CA PRO A 892 0.26 21.88 10.15
C PRO A 892 1.65 22.52 9.96
N PHE A 893 1.75 23.37 8.94
CA PHE A 893 2.86 24.30 8.64
C PHE A 893 4.12 23.69 7.99
N LEU A 894 4.36 24.01 6.71
CA LEU A 894 5.64 24.40 6.05
C LEU A 894 5.37 24.66 4.54
N PRO A 895 6.30 25.28 3.75
CA PRO A 895 6.00 26.03 2.53
C PRO A 895 6.28 25.32 1.19
N GLU A 896 5.44 25.65 0.21
CA GLU A 896 5.68 25.88 -1.23
C GLU A 896 6.35 24.79 -2.13
N TYR A 897 5.59 23.76 -2.54
CA TYR A 897 5.60 23.18 -3.92
C TYR A 897 4.21 22.56 -4.26
N ALA A 898 3.72 22.86 -5.46
CA ALA A 898 2.29 23.02 -5.79
C ALA A 898 1.44 21.74 -6.09
N CYS A 899 1.51 20.69 -5.28
CA CYS A 899 0.62 19.51 -5.44
C CYS A 899 0.08 18.89 -4.14
N ASP A 900 -1.26 18.83 -4.01
CA ASP A 900 -1.99 17.99 -3.04
C ASP A 900 -1.96 16.51 -3.45
N GLN A 901 -2.07 15.58 -2.50
CA GLN A 901 -1.83 14.15 -2.68
C GLN A 901 -2.70 13.23 -1.81
N SER A 902 -3.12 12.13 -2.44
CA SER A 902 -3.74 10.96 -1.84
C SER A 902 -3.38 9.73 -2.68
N LEU A 903 -3.77 8.54 -2.27
CA LEU A 903 -3.50 7.29 -3.01
C LEU A 903 -1.98 7.03 -3.12
N GLY A 904 -1.34 6.95 -1.95
CA GLY A 904 0.04 6.48 -1.82
C GLY A 904 0.08 4.97 -1.62
N TYR A 905 1.24 4.36 -1.85
CA TYR A 905 1.48 2.92 -1.88
C TYR A 905 0.44 2.20 -2.74
N TYR A 906 0.01 2.83 -3.83
CA TYR A 906 -1.24 2.50 -4.47
C TYR A 906 -1.05 1.45 -5.58
N SER A 907 -1.99 0.52 -5.71
CA SER A 907 -1.82 -0.69 -6.53
C SER A 907 -1.99 -0.46 -8.05
N ARG A 908 -2.79 0.55 -8.47
CA ARG A 908 -3.14 0.81 -9.89
C ARG A 908 -1.98 1.09 -10.85
N GLY A 909 -0.75 1.25 -10.36
CA GLY A 909 0.42 1.45 -11.23
C GLY A 909 0.63 0.31 -12.23
N VAL A 910 0.21 -0.92 -11.90
CA VAL A 910 0.35 -2.09 -12.81
C VAL A 910 -0.50 -2.00 -14.08
N ALA A 911 -1.35 -0.97 -14.20
CA ALA A 911 -1.94 -0.55 -15.49
C ALA A 911 -0.90 -0.40 -16.60
N PHE A 912 0.38 -0.15 -16.27
CA PHE A 912 1.49 -0.18 -17.22
C PHE A 912 1.52 -1.45 -18.08
N LEU A 913 1.13 -2.61 -17.53
CA LEU A 913 1.15 -3.88 -18.25
C LEU A 913 0.25 -3.88 -19.49
N SER A 914 -0.79 -3.03 -19.53
CA SER A 914 -1.59 -2.80 -20.74
C SER A 914 -0.74 -2.33 -21.93
N LEU A 915 0.32 -1.54 -21.69
CA LEU A 915 1.20 -1.04 -22.75
C LEU A 915 2.03 -2.14 -23.40
N THR A 916 2.32 -3.24 -22.70
CA THR A 916 3.19 -4.32 -23.19
C THR A 916 2.59 -4.96 -24.45
N GLY A 917 1.31 -5.32 -24.41
CA GLY A 917 0.55 -5.81 -25.57
C GLY A 917 0.15 -4.70 -26.55
N ALA A 918 -0.04 -3.46 -26.07
CA ALA A 918 -0.44 -2.33 -26.90
C ALA A 918 0.62 -1.97 -27.97
N VAL A 919 1.91 -2.16 -27.68
CA VAL A 919 3.01 -2.00 -28.66
C VAL A 919 2.78 -2.86 -29.91
N GLY A 920 2.26 -4.07 -29.74
CA GLY A 920 1.89 -4.97 -30.83
C GLY A 920 0.43 -4.88 -31.28
N ARG A 921 -0.38 -4.04 -30.62
CA ARG A 921 -1.86 -4.04 -30.68
C ARG A 921 -2.40 -5.46 -30.66
N LEU A 922 -1.88 -6.26 -29.73
CA LEU A 922 -2.22 -7.68 -29.62
C LEU A 922 -3.70 -7.82 -29.29
N ARG A 923 -4.35 -8.81 -29.92
CA ARG A 923 -5.75 -9.17 -29.67
C ARG A 923 -5.82 -10.67 -29.46
N LEU A 924 -5.91 -11.07 -28.20
CA LEU A 924 -5.94 -12.49 -27.82
C LEU A 924 -7.38 -12.94 -27.62
N ASP A 925 -7.79 -13.95 -28.39
CA ASP A 925 -9.01 -14.72 -28.19
C ASP A 925 -8.63 -16.21 -28.14
N SER A 926 -8.20 -16.65 -26.96
CA SER A 926 -7.84 -18.04 -26.68
C SER A 926 -9.03 -18.98 -26.83
N ALA A 927 -10.27 -18.50 -26.60
CA ALA A 927 -11.47 -19.31 -26.79
C ALA A 927 -11.71 -19.68 -28.27
N SER A 928 -11.30 -18.80 -29.18
CA SER A 928 -11.35 -19.01 -30.64
C SER A 928 -10.00 -19.43 -31.24
N ASP A 929 -9.02 -19.80 -30.40
CA ASP A 929 -7.66 -20.18 -30.82
C ASP A 929 -7.00 -19.15 -31.78
N THR A 930 -7.18 -17.86 -31.49
CA THR A 930 -6.76 -16.76 -32.38
C THR A 930 -5.94 -15.69 -31.64
N LEU A 931 -4.86 -15.24 -32.28
CA LEU A 931 -4.08 -14.06 -31.89
C LEU A 931 -3.92 -13.13 -33.09
N LEU A 932 -4.46 -11.91 -32.98
CA LEU A 932 -4.25 -10.87 -33.99
C LEU A 932 -3.16 -9.90 -33.53
N TYR A 933 -2.38 -9.40 -34.49
CA TYR A 933 -1.36 -8.37 -34.23
C TYR A 933 -1.43 -7.23 -35.26
N ASP A 934 -1.05 -6.03 -34.84
CA ASP A 934 -0.82 -4.88 -35.72
C ASP A 934 0.21 -3.94 -35.06
N PRO A 935 1.53 -4.13 -35.31
CA PRO A 935 2.56 -3.49 -34.52
C PRO A 935 2.54 -1.97 -34.70
N ALA A 936 2.55 -1.27 -33.57
CA ALA A 936 2.56 0.20 -33.54
C ALA A 936 3.94 0.79 -33.83
N TYR A 937 5.01 -0.01 -33.71
CA TYR A 937 6.38 0.36 -34.06
C TYR A 937 6.99 -0.64 -35.05
N ALA A 938 7.72 -0.11 -36.02
CA ALA A 938 8.61 -0.92 -36.83
C ALA A 938 9.81 -1.40 -36.00
N GLY A 939 10.29 -2.63 -36.23
CA GLY A 939 11.43 -3.20 -35.49
C GLY A 939 11.11 -3.65 -34.06
N ALA A 940 9.83 -3.63 -33.65
CA ALA A 940 9.43 -3.92 -32.28
C ALA A 940 9.60 -5.39 -31.90
N ARG A 941 9.75 -5.62 -30.60
CA ARG A 941 9.63 -6.92 -29.97
C ARG A 941 8.50 -6.84 -28.96
N VAL A 942 7.57 -7.78 -29.04
CA VAL A 942 6.34 -7.74 -28.25
C VAL A 942 6.14 -9.11 -27.59
N PRO A 943 6.23 -9.20 -26.26
CA PRO A 943 5.94 -10.43 -25.55
C PRO A 943 4.42 -10.67 -25.49
N VAL A 944 4.01 -11.93 -25.51
CA VAL A 944 2.62 -12.33 -25.27
C VAL A 944 2.54 -13.03 -23.92
N PHE A 945 2.64 -12.27 -22.83
CA PHE A 945 2.73 -12.81 -21.46
C PHE A 945 1.55 -13.72 -21.08
N ALA A 946 0.35 -13.40 -21.56
CA ALA A 946 -0.85 -14.22 -21.40
C ALA A 946 -0.70 -15.67 -21.90
N CYS A 947 0.21 -15.91 -22.85
CA CYS A 947 0.50 -17.23 -23.41
C CYS A 947 1.80 -17.83 -22.88
N ALA A 948 2.45 -17.22 -21.89
CA ALA A 948 3.72 -17.72 -21.37
C ALA A 948 3.54 -19.01 -20.55
N ASP A 949 4.47 -19.95 -20.73
CA ASP A 949 4.60 -21.12 -19.87
C ASP A 949 5.69 -20.86 -18.83
N TRP A 950 5.28 -20.30 -17.69
CA TRP A 950 6.17 -20.03 -16.56
C TRP A 950 6.70 -21.32 -15.91
N SER A 951 6.07 -22.48 -16.16
CA SER A 951 6.52 -23.76 -15.60
C SER A 951 7.66 -24.41 -16.40
N ALA A 952 7.95 -23.92 -17.61
CA ALA A 952 8.97 -24.50 -18.46
C ALA A 952 10.37 -24.47 -17.81
N GLY A 953 11.02 -25.64 -17.81
CA GLY A 953 12.35 -25.82 -17.22
C GLY A 953 13.45 -25.06 -17.98
N ASP A 954 13.30 -24.92 -19.30
CA ASP A 954 14.17 -24.08 -20.14
C ASP A 954 13.65 -22.64 -20.13
N ALA A 955 14.48 -21.70 -19.69
CA ALA A 955 14.13 -20.29 -19.58
C ALA A 955 13.82 -19.66 -20.95
N ASP A 956 14.56 -20.06 -21.99
CA ASP A 956 14.39 -19.50 -23.34
C ASP A 956 13.08 -19.96 -24.00
N ALA A 957 12.43 -20.99 -23.45
CA ALA A 957 11.18 -21.56 -23.95
C ALA A 957 9.90 -20.96 -23.31
N ARG A 958 10.04 -20.07 -22.30
CA ARG A 958 8.91 -19.65 -21.44
C ARG A 958 7.97 -18.62 -22.05
N VAL A 959 8.52 -17.58 -22.68
CA VAL A 959 7.74 -16.43 -23.12
C VAL A 959 7.73 -16.37 -24.64
N PRO A 960 6.56 -16.40 -25.30
CA PRO A 960 6.47 -16.15 -26.72
C PRO A 960 6.66 -14.67 -27.04
N VAL A 961 7.43 -14.38 -28.09
CA VAL A 961 7.77 -13.00 -28.51
C VAL A 961 7.58 -12.86 -30.01
N LEU A 962 6.79 -11.87 -30.41
CA LEU A 962 6.66 -11.46 -31.81
C LEU A 962 7.75 -10.45 -32.15
N ILE A 963 8.53 -10.71 -33.20
CA ILE A 963 9.62 -9.83 -33.65
C ILE A 963 9.27 -9.28 -35.03
N PHE A 964 9.22 -7.95 -35.13
CA PHE A 964 8.83 -7.25 -36.34
C PHE A 964 10.04 -6.63 -37.05
N ASP A 965 10.01 -6.58 -38.38
CA ASP A 965 11.03 -5.90 -39.20
C ASP A 965 10.83 -4.38 -39.25
N ALA A 966 11.74 -3.66 -39.91
CA ALA A 966 11.67 -2.20 -40.10
C ALA A 966 10.46 -1.73 -40.94
N SER A 967 9.71 -2.63 -41.55
CA SER A 967 8.46 -2.36 -42.28
C SER A 967 7.21 -2.73 -41.45
N GLY A 968 7.39 -3.20 -40.21
CA GLY A 968 6.30 -3.67 -39.35
C GLY A 968 5.71 -5.01 -39.78
N ASN A 969 6.43 -5.82 -40.57
CA ASN A 969 6.03 -7.19 -40.88
C ASN A 969 6.58 -8.14 -39.82
N LEU A 970 5.81 -9.18 -39.49
CA LEU A 970 6.28 -10.23 -38.59
C LEU A 970 7.43 -10.99 -39.25
N GLN A 971 8.63 -10.89 -38.67
CA GLN A 971 9.86 -11.49 -39.19
C GLN A 971 10.12 -12.85 -38.53
N GLU A 972 9.94 -12.92 -37.22
CA GLU A 972 10.24 -14.09 -36.41
C GLU A 972 9.26 -14.17 -35.22
N THR A 973 9.03 -15.38 -34.75
CA THR A 973 8.28 -15.64 -33.53
C THR A 973 9.09 -16.59 -32.66
N LEU A 974 9.45 -16.14 -31.46
CA LEU A 974 10.05 -16.99 -30.45
C LEU A 974 8.93 -17.77 -29.73
N ASN A 975 9.17 -19.04 -29.45
CA ASN A 975 8.22 -19.95 -28.79
C ASN A 975 6.81 -19.99 -29.42
N PRO A 976 6.68 -20.16 -30.76
CA PRO A 976 5.38 -20.10 -31.44
C PRO A 976 4.40 -21.19 -31.02
N HIS A 977 4.89 -22.29 -30.44
CA HIS A 977 4.08 -23.40 -29.95
C HIS A 977 3.21 -23.05 -28.74
N LEU A 978 3.51 -21.94 -28.06
CA LEU A 978 2.72 -21.39 -26.95
C LEU A 978 1.58 -20.48 -27.44
N LEU A 979 1.63 -20.04 -28.69
CA LEU A 979 0.64 -19.12 -29.25
C LEU A 979 -0.57 -19.87 -29.82
N PRO A 980 -1.73 -19.20 -29.92
CA PRO A 980 -2.87 -19.75 -30.64
C PRO A 980 -2.54 -20.12 -32.08
N ALA A 981 -3.19 -21.16 -32.61
CA ALA A 981 -2.87 -21.68 -33.94
C ALA A 981 -3.16 -20.67 -35.07
N ASN A 982 -4.17 -19.81 -34.88
CA ASN A 982 -4.50 -18.75 -35.82
C ASN A 982 -3.81 -17.42 -35.45
N LEU A 983 -2.54 -17.31 -35.82
CA LEU A 983 -1.75 -16.08 -35.72
C LEU A 983 -1.81 -15.30 -37.04
N GLN A 984 -2.39 -14.10 -37.03
CA GLN A 984 -2.55 -13.30 -38.24
C GLN A 984 -2.47 -11.78 -37.99
N ARG A 985 -2.09 -11.03 -39.03
CA ARG A 985 -2.12 -9.57 -38.98
C ARG A 985 -3.56 -9.08 -39.03
N SER A 986 -3.93 -8.16 -38.14
CA SER A 986 -5.24 -7.50 -38.14
C SER A 986 -5.46 -6.74 -39.46
N SER A 987 -6.68 -6.83 -40.01
CA SER A 987 -7.14 -6.01 -41.14
C SER A 987 -7.87 -4.73 -40.72
N LEU A 988 -8.10 -4.56 -39.41
CA LEU A 988 -8.80 -3.43 -38.77
C LEU A 988 -7.90 -2.22 -38.54
#